data_AF-A0A4R8TSB2-F1
#
_entry.id   AF-A0A4R8TSB2-F1
#
_cell.length_a   1.000
_cell.length_b   1.000
_cell.length_c   1.000
_cell.angle_alpha   90.00
_cell.angle_beta   90.00
_cell.angle_gamma   90.00
#
_symmetry.space_group_name_H-M   'P 1'
#
loop_
_entity.id
_entity.type
_entity.pdbx_description
1 polymer ?
#
loop_
_entity_poly.entity_id
_entity_poly.type
_entity_poly.pdbx_seq_one_letter_code
_entity_poly.pdbx_strand_id
1 'polypeptide(L)'
;MLDLSSTSVKALILAGLAAAVPASANPLRRQAARSEACAEIGRAYDEARSSKSSATVKPSVAYECLRSIPVDAERDVALIKYLRPWLEFQSTIGILPDPPEEYLYPGVDIFGGFDNITRALEGGEYDSQYDFALDLYRLINVKPREGHLGYTPVLGSLLDFDTPELFISISVDGLKTPKVYLHSDYTKSVRQDYEASEVTKFDDASIVDYLQQRSVDNSRDQDPDAAYNEQLFTAALDNTGQTAGAGRYMHTTLSDESVIELANGTKLTITNLARVNANFSGITSGEDVHQRFEVPDRYGEAEESVNTTQSSFSPSLDGLPDPFVIHRDRYVTGYHPETPKLEDTAVLVVSSFTSQVTDRRTGDDVTDFIRVHTHFVERSRRERRSKLVIDLQGNGGGYVASAMSMYAVLFPEGGGDAAHMNMRLRAHAALDWVGTTAQAAGVDPQDLPYPFGYSGFLDENLRNFSDWRDFYGPETIGGSEYTNVVQPGEMRFAATGAPGFEIPEPWFEPRDTVIVTDGHCASACAYVVGMMARELGVQTVALGGRPIEAPMQAIGGTKGGPVITLYPYQLIYPALETLAVPPGDVDLTPFADPTPPLAGPSTESWAVNSANVYLDDDLDGMPVQFRYEAANCKLFFTWETLTDFTKLWEAVVNVKWNGAKCVKGSTTNADGTMGSTTPGYSEKVVSSFKWAAGPGDVADKAKSEGGSENGGGGGDGGGGGGGAEGGDGGGGEAGNDENAAGNVRISLWTTCVVAFVTITVYAM
;
A
#
# COMPACT_ATOMS: atom_id res chain seq x y z
N MET A 1 -68.70 -33.47 -23.45
CA MET A 1 -69.27 -34.46 -22.50
C MET A 1 -68.18 -35.46 -22.20
N LEU A 2 -68.06 -35.91 -20.95
CA LEU A 2 -67.45 -37.17 -20.50
C LEU A 2 -66.03 -37.52 -21.00
N ASP A 3 -65.05 -37.06 -20.24
CA ASP A 3 -64.16 -37.87 -19.37
C ASP A 3 -63.43 -39.15 -19.82
N LEU A 4 -62.20 -39.26 -19.31
CA LEU A 4 -61.39 -40.46 -18.96
C LEU A 4 -60.92 -41.42 -20.11
N SER A 5 -59.74 -42.06 -20.05
CA SER A 5 -58.50 -41.81 -19.26
C SER A 5 -57.31 -42.65 -19.78
N SER A 6 -56.09 -42.28 -19.35
CA SER A 6 -54.92 -43.15 -19.11
C SER A 6 -54.40 -44.11 -20.20
N THR A 7 -53.26 -43.78 -20.82
CA THR A 7 -51.94 -44.39 -20.49
C THR A 7 -50.83 -43.82 -21.38
N SER A 8 -49.68 -43.48 -20.80
CA SER A 8 -48.51 -42.96 -21.53
C SER A 8 -47.31 -43.89 -21.40
N VAL A 9 -46.91 -44.56 -22.49
CA VAL A 9 -45.69 -45.38 -22.54
C VAL A 9 -44.49 -44.48 -22.79
N LYS A 10 -43.55 -44.40 -21.84
CA LYS A 10 -42.25 -43.74 -22.06
C LYS A 10 -41.33 -44.65 -22.87
N ALA A 11 -41.01 -44.27 -24.11
CA ALA A 11 -39.91 -44.86 -24.85
C ALA A 11 -38.58 -44.24 -24.38
N LEU A 12 -37.60 -45.07 -24.05
CA LEU A 12 -36.28 -44.62 -23.59
C LEU A 12 -35.36 -44.43 -24.80
N ILE A 13 -34.88 -43.20 -25.03
CA ILE A 13 -33.86 -42.90 -26.04
C ILE A 13 -32.49 -42.95 -25.36
N LEU A 14 -31.64 -43.89 -25.74
CA LEU A 14 -30.23 -43.89 -25.35
C LEU A 14 -29.49 -42.82 -26.16
N ALA A 15 -29.15 -41.71 -25.51
CA ALA A 15 -28.07 -40.84 -25.96
C ALA A 15 -26.75 -41.34 -25.39
N GLY A 16 -25.78 -41.65 -26.25
CA GLY A 16 -24.47 -42.12 -25.81
C GLY A 16 -23.60 -40.97 -25.33
N LEU A 17 -23.40 -40.86 -24.01
CA LEU A 17 -22.39 -39.99 -23.42
C LEU A 17 -20.99 -40.54 -23.74
N ALA A 18 -20.33 -39.95 -24.73
CA ALA A 18 -18.90 -40.11 -24.94
C ALA A 18 -18.16 -39.33 -23.84
N ALA A 19 -17.87 -39.99 -22.72
CA ALA A 19 -17.07 -39.42 -21.65
C ALA A 19 -15.65 -39.12 -22.18
N ALA A 20 -15.34 -37.83 -22.37
CA ALA A 20 -14.00 -37.38 -22.70
C ALA A 20 -13.11 -37.57 -21.47
N VAL A 21 -12.41 -38.70 -21.39
CA VAL A 21 -11.36 -38.94 -20.38
C VAL A 21 -10.33 -37.80 -20.51
N PRO A 22 -9.99 -37.08 -19.42
CA PRO A 22 -8.94 -36.07 -19.47
C PRO A 22 -7.63 -36.76 -19.87
N ALA A 23 -7.15 -36.45 -21.07
CA ALA A 23 -5.97 -37.09 -21.63
C ALA A 23 -4.75 -36.73 -20.76
N SER A 24 -4.22 -37.73 -20.04
CA SER A 24 -3.08 -37.56 -19.14
C SER A 24 -1.90 -36.98 -19.90
N ALA A 25 -1.63 -35.69 -19.70
CA ALA A 25 -0.59 -34.98 -20.43
C ALA A 25 0.78 -35.54 -20.02
N ASN A 26 1.38 -36.32 -20.93
CA ASN A 26 2.69 -36.96 -20.72
C ASN A 26 3.71 -35.92 -20.21
N PRO A 27 4.37 -36.11 -19.04
CA PRO A 27 5.21 -35.08 -18.42
C PRO A 27 6.24 -34.46 -19.36
N LEU A 28 6.88 -35.27 -20.21
CA LEU A 28 7.82 -34.83 -21.24
C LEU A 28 7.22 -33.81 -22.24
N ARG A 29 5.91 -33.89 -22.53
CA ARG A 29 5.20 -32.94 -23.40
C ARG A 29 4.88 -31.64 -22.67
N ARG A 30 4.62 -31.70 -21.36
CA ARG A 30 4.42 -30.51 -20.50
C ARG A 30 5.74 -29.75 -20.31
N GLN A 31 6.83 -30.48 -20.12
CA GLN A 31 8.18 -29.94 -20.02
C GLN A 31 8.66 -29.33 -21.35
N ALA A 32 8.41 -29.99 -22.48
CA ALA A 32 8.75 -29.45 -23.81
C ALA A 32 7.98 -28.15 -24.15
N ALA A 33 6.71 -28.04 -23.77
CA ALA A 33 5.94 -26.80 -23.94
C ALA A 33 6.49 -25.68 -23.05
N ARG A 34 6.78 -25.98 -21.78
CA ARG A 34 7.42 -25.06 -20.81
C ARG A 34 8.76 -24.49 -21.33
N SER A 35 9.63 -25.31 -21.93
CA SER A 35 10.88 -24.83 -22.55
C SER A 35 10.62 -23.92 -23.76
N GLU A 36 9.69 -24.30 -24.65
CA GLU A 36 9.33 -23.50 -25.83
C GLU A 36 8.78 -22.11 -25.42
N ALA A 37 8.05 -22.01 -24.31
CA ALA A 37 7.58 -20.74 -23.78
C ALA A 37 8.73 -19.79 -23.41
N CYS A 38 9.75 -20.26 -22.68
CA CYS A 38 10.94 -19.43 -22.39
C CYS A 38 11.72 -19.04 -23.66
N ALA A 39 11.84 -19.96 -24.61
CA ALA A 39 12.44 -19.66 -25.92
C ALA A 39 11.63 -18.62 -26.72
N GLU A 40 10.31 -18.55 -26.55
CA GLU A 40 9.48 -17.51 -27.17
C GLU A 40 9.76 -16.12 -26.57
N ILE A 41 9.94 -16.02 -25.24
CA ILE A 41 10.33 -14.76 -24.59
C ILE A 41 11.71 -14.29 -25.09
N GLY A 42 12.67 -15.20 -25.21
CA GLY A 42 14.00 -14.89 -25.76
C GLY A 42 13.95 -14.37 -27.20
N ARG A 43 13.16 -15.02 -28.06
CA ARG A 43 12.92 -14.56 -29.45
C ARG A 43 12.25 -13.18 -29.49
N ALA A 44 11.18 -12.97 -28.71
CA ALA A 44 10.47 -11.71 -28.65
C ALA A 44 11.36 -10.56 -28.14
N TYR A 45 12.25 -10.85 -27.19
CA TYR A 45 13.26 -9.90 -26.71
C TYR A 45 14.28 -9.54 -27.80
N ASP A 46 14.87 -10.53 -28.49
CA ASP A 46 15.84 -10.31 -29.56
C ASP A 46 15.23 -9.58 -30.77
N GLU A 47 14.00 -9.91 -31.14
CA GLU A 47 13.25 -9.21 -32.19
C GLU A 47 12.99 -7.75 -31.81
N ALA A 48 12.43 -7.48 -30.62
CA ALA A 48 12.14 -6.13 -30.14
C ALA A 48 13.39 -5.27 -29.97
N ARG A 49 14.49 -5.87 -29.49
CA ARG A 49 15.82 -5.27 -29.42
C ARG A 49 16.35 -4.89 -30.82
N SER A 50 16.07 -5.69 -31.84
CA SER A 50 16.46 -5.40 -33.23
C SER A 50 15.66 -4.24 -33.84
N SER A 51 14.36 -4.14 -33.52
CA SER A 51 13.46 -3.06 -33.97
C SER A 51 13.50 -1.79 -33.12
N LYS A 52 14.16 -1.84 -31.94
CA LYS A 52 14.16 -0.78 -30.91
C LYS A 52 12.77 -0.48 -30.34
N SER A 53 11.98 -1.53 -30.13
CA SER A 53 10.67 -1.48 -29.46
C SER A 53 10.73 -2.16 -28.10
N SER A 54 9.71 -1.97 -27.26
CA SER A 54 9.50 -2.79 -26.07
C SER A 54 9.17 -4.22 -26.46
N ALA A 55 9.71 -5.19 -25.74
CA ALA A 55 9.39 -6.61 -25.91
C ALA A 55 8.10 -6.95 -25.16
N THR A 56 7.15 -7.61 -25.84
CA THR A 56 5.93 -8.12 -25.23
C THR A 56 5.61 -9.53 -25.72
N VAL A 57 5.01 -10.32 -24.84
CA VAL A 57 4.50 -11.67 -25.10
C VAL A 57 3.09 -11.82 -24.50
N LYS A 58 2.48 -12.98 -24.71
CA LYS A 58 1.21 -13.35 -24.05
C LYS A 58 1.42 -13.65 -22.56
N PRO A 59 0.49 -13.25 -21.67
CA PRO A 59 0.48 -13.67 -20.26
C PRO A 59 0.64 -15.19 -20.06
N SER A 60 -0.03 -16.02 -20.87
CA SER A 60 0.14 -17.48 -20.83
C SER A 60 1.58 -17.94 -21.04
N VAL A 61 2.25 -17.45 -22.09
CA VAL A 61 3.66 -17.76 -22.41
C VAL A 61 4.59 -17.33 -21.29
N ALA A 62 4.36 -16.16 -20.72
CA ALA A 62 5.09 -15.68 -19.54
C ALA A 62 4.89 -16.59 -18.31
N TYR A 63 3.68 -17.10 -18.03
CA TYR A 63 3.46 -18.05 -16.93
C TYR A 63 3.99 -19.45 -17.21
N GLU A 64 3.92 -19.94 -18.44
CA GLU A 64 4.50 -21.22 -18.79
C GLU A 64 6.03 -21.19 -18.68
N CYS A 65 6.68 -20.07 -18.98
CA CYS A 65 8.11 -19.89 -18.72
C CYS A 65 8.42 -19.75 -17.22
N LEU A 66 7.78 -18.82 -16.50
CA LEU A 66 8.05 -18.60 -15.06
C LEU A 66 7.77 -19.86 -14.22
N ARG A 67 6.71 -20.61 -14.53
CA ARG A 67 6.44 -21.91 -13.90
C ARG A 67 7.22 -23.09 -14.50
N SER A 68 8.22 -22.82 -15.35
CA SER A 68 9.22 -23.82 -15.77
C SER A 68 10.50 -23.78 -14.96
N ILE A 69 10.68 -22.73 -14.15
CA ILE A 69 11.86 -22.52 -13.30
C ILE A 69 11.83 -23.57 -12.17
N PRO A 70 12.86 -24.43 -12.04
CA PRO A 70 12.93 -25.45 -10.99
C PRO A 70 13.20 -24.82 -9.62
N VAL A 71 12.65 -25.43 -8.56
CA VAL A 71 12.82 -24.98 -7.17
C VAL A 71 14.25 -25.27 -6.67
N ASP A 72 14.99 -24.28 -6.18
CA ASP A 72 16.26 -24.49 -5.45
C ASP A 72 16.00 -24.43 -3.94
N ALA A 73 15.43 -25.52 -3.42
CA ALA A 73 15.03 -25.61 -2.01
C ALA A 73 16.19 -25.45 -1.01
N GLU A 74 17.46 -25.60 -1.42
CA GLU A 74 18.61 -25.32 -0.54
C GLU A 74 18.80 -23.80 -0.40
N ARG A 75 18.77 -23.06 -1.52
CA ARG A 75 18.86 -21.59 -1.52
C ARG A 75 17.61 -20.92 -0.98
N ASP A 76 16.43 -21.42 -1.29
CA ASP A 76 15.16 -20.86 -0.82
C ASP A 76 15.05 -20.95 0.70
N VAL A 77 15.38 -22.11 1.29
CA VAL A 77 15.40 -22.30 2.75
C VAL A 77 16.51 -21.46 3.40
N ALA A 78 17.65 -21.26 2.73
CA ALA A 78 18.69 -20.35 3.19
C ALA A 78 18.22 -18.89 3.16
N LEU A 79 17.50 -18.45 2.12
CA LEU A 79 16.94 -17.10 1.99
C LEU A 79 15.90 -16.80 3.09
N ILE A 80 15.01 -17.75 3.39
CA ILE A 80 14.03 -17.60 4.48
C ILE A 80 14.72 -17.44 5.85
N LYS A 81 15.86 -18.12 6.05
CA LYS A 81 16.69 -17.93 7.25
C LYS A 81 17.39 -16.57 7.24
N TYR A 82 17.98 -16.18 6.11
CA TYR A 82 18.66 -14.89 5.90
C TYR A 82 17.73 -13.68 6.14
N LEU A 83 16.48 -13.76 5.68
CA LEU A 83 15.49 -12.68 5.83
C LEU A 83 14.99 -12.51 7.28
N ARG A 84 15.01 -13.56 8.12
CA ARG A 84 14.38 -13.51 9.44
C ARG A 84 15.02 -12.46 10.38
N PRO A 85 16.35 -12.39 10.58
CA PRO A 85 16.96 -11.38 11.43
C PRO A 85 16.89 -9.96 10.87
N TRP A 86 16.63 -9.80 9.57
CA TRP A 86 16.31 -8.51 8.98
C TRP A 86 14.87 -8.09 9.30
N LEU A 87 13.90 -8.99 9.12
CA LEU A 87 12.50 -8.69 9.42
C LEU A 87 12.22 -8.53 10.92
N GLU A 88 13.10 -8.99 11.82
CA GLU A 88 13.07 -8.60 13.24
C GLU A 88 12.99 -7.07 13.44
N PHE A 89 13.53 -6.25 12.53
CA PHE A 89 13.44 -4.79 12.60
C PHE A 89 12.08 -4.22 12.17
N GLN A 90 11.15 -5.03 11.66
CA GLN A 90 9.78 -4.62 11.30
C GLN A 90 8.91 -4.45 12.55
N SER A 91 8.57 -3.20 12.85
CA SER A 91 7.88 -2.77 14.08
C SER A 91 6.51 -3.45 14.31
N THR A 92 5.79 -3.80 13.25
CA THR A 92 4.42 -4.32 13.32
C THR A 92 4.32 -5.84 13.57
N ILE A 93 5.43 -6.60 13.53
CA ILE A 93 5.43 -8.08 13.61
C ILE A 93 4.78 -8.62 14.89
N GLY A 94 4.91 -7.93 16.03
CA GLY A 94 4.31 -8.37 17.29
C GLY A 94 2.79 -8.24 17.36
N ILE A 95 2.19 -7.46 16.45
CA ILE A 95 0.76 -7.08 16.50
C ILE A 95 -0.03 -7.71 15.35
N LEU A 96 0.58 -7.83 14.15
CA LEU A 96 -0.06 -8.43 12.97
C LEU A 96 -0.64 -9.85 13.17
N PRO A 97 -0.09 -10.75 14.02
CA PRO A 97 -0.68 -12.06 14.27
C PRO A 97 -2.02 -12.02 15.02
N ASP A 98 -2.26 -10.99 15.83
CA ASP A 98 -3.56 -10.78 16.51
C ASP A 98 -3.92 -9.29 16.63
N PRO A 99 -4.30 -8.64 15.52
CA PRO A 99 -4.50 -7.19 15.48
C PRO A 99 -5.81 -6.78 16.19
N PRO A 100 -5.95 -5.51 16.60
CA PRO A 100 -7.17 -5.00 17.21
C PRO A 100 -8.35 -5.01 16.21
N GLU A 101 -9.57 -4.93 16.73
CA GLU A 101 -10.80 -5.03 15.94
C GLU A 101 -10.90 -3.98 14.82
N GLU A 102 -10.31 -2.80 15.05
CA GLU A 102 -10.22 -1.66 14.12
C GLU A 102 -9.32 -1.92 12.89
N TYR A 103 -8.47 -2.95 12.91
CA TYR A 103 -7.70 -3.34 11.74
C TYR A 103 -8.64 -3.95 10.67
N LEU A 104 -8.60 -3.37 9.47
CA LEU A 104 -9.65 -3.57 8.45
C LEU A 104 -9.42 -4.80 7.54
N TYR A 105 -8.40 -5.59 7.83
CA TYR A 105 -8.01 -6.81 7.11
C TYR A 105 -7.80 -7.99 8.10
N PRO A 106 -7.67 -9.24 7.61
CA PRO A 106 -7.22 -10.36 8.45
C PRO A 106 -5.82 -10.11 9.03
N GLY A 107 -5.49 -10.75 10.15
CA GLY A 107 -4.12 -10.77 10.67
C GLY A 107 -3.17 -11.61 9.80
N VAL A 108 -1.88 -11.45 10.03
CA VAL A 108 -0.82 -12.24 9.39
C VAL A 108 0.33 -12.52 10.37
N ASP A 109 0.75 -13.77 10.44
CA ASP A 109 1.98 -14.18 11.11
C ASP A 109 3.10 -14.34 10.07
N ILE A 110 3.97 -13.34 9.97
CA ILE A 110 5.09 -13.33 9.02
C ILE A 110 6.09 -14.45 9.35
N PHE A 111 6.32 -14.76 10.63
CA PHE A 111 7.30 -15.76 11.05
C PHE A 111 6.74 -17.19 11.06
N GLY A 112 5.48 -17.38 11.43
CA GLY A 112 4.73 -18.61 11.16
C GLY A 112 4.60 -18.87 9.64
N GLY A 113 4.50 -17.81 8.83
CA GLY A 113 4.56 -17.88 7.37
C GLY A 113 5.93 -18.34 6.85
N PHE A 114 7.03 -17.84 7.40
CA PHE A 114 8.36 -18.39 7.12
C PHE A 114 8.48 -19.87 7.51
N ASP A 115 7.85 -20.28 8.62
CA ASP A 115 7.77 -21.69 9.03
C ASP A 115 6.83 -22.54 8.15
N ASN A 116 5.82 -21.94 7.50
CA ASN A 116 5.04 -22.60 6.45
C ASN A 116 5.91 -22.83 5.20
N ILE A 117 6.52 -21.76 4.68
CA ILE A 117 7.33 -21.80 3.44
C ILE A 117 8.50 -22.78 3.59
N THR A 118 9.22 -22.74 4.72
CA THR A 118 10.35 -23.66 4.99
C THR A 118 9.90 -25.12 4.91
N ARG A 119 8.76 -25.48 5.51
CA ARG A 119 8.23 -26.85 5.46
C ARG A 119 7.73 -27.26 4.07
N ALA A 120 7.13 -26.34 3.32
CA ALA A 120 6.70 -26.59 1.95
C ALA A 120 7.89 -26.83 1.01
N LEU A 121 9.00 -26.10 1.19
CA LEU A 121 10.27 -26.33 0.49
C LEU A 121 10.90 -27.68 0.87
N GLU A 122 11.06 -27.96 2.17
CA GLU A 122 11.63 -29.23 2.67
C GLU A 122 10.76 -30.46 2.31
N GLY A 123 9.44 -30.26 2.16
CA GLY A 123 8.49 -31.29 1.71
C GLY A 123 8.40 -31.47 0.19
N GLY A 124 8.94 -30.54 -0.61
CA GLY A 124 8.79 -30.53 -2.07
C GLY A 124 7.37 -30.22 -2.55
N GLU A 125 6.66 -29.34 -1.84
CA GLU A 125 5.25 -28.98 -2.09
C GLU A 125 5.08 -27.88 -3.15
N TYR A 126 6.15 -27.14 -3.51
CA TYR A 126 6.13 -26.10 -4.54
C TYR A 126 6.30 -26.66 -5.97
N ASP A 127 5.38 -26.31 -6.86
CA ASP A 127 5.30 -26.77 -8.26
C ASP A 127 6.32 -26.06 -9.20
N SER A 128 6.85 -24.90 -8.77
CA SER A 128 7.93 -24.14 -9.42
C SER A 128 8.53 -23.06 -8.48
N GLN A 129 9.74 -22.59 -8.79
CA GLN A 129 10.42 -21.48 -8.09
C GLN A 129 9.55 -20.22 -8.01
N TYR A 130 8.80 -19.95 -9.07
CA TYR A 130 7.92 -18.79 -9.17
C TYR A 130 6.73 -18.85 -8.20
N ASP A 131 6.23 -20.06 -7.90
CA ASP A 131 5.14 -20.23 -6.94
C ASP A 131 5.65 -20.07 -5.48
N PHE A 132 6.88 -20.48 -5.16
CA PHE A 132 7.57 -20.13 -3.90
C PHE A 132 7.78 -18.62 -3.76
N ALA A 133 8.37 -17.98 -4.78
CA ALA A 133 8.67 -16.56 -4.76
C ALA A 133 7.40 -15.69 -4.66
N LEU A 134 6.28 -16.14 -5.25
CA LEU A 134 4.96 -15.51 -5.13
C LEU A 134 4.41 -15.56 -3.70
N ASP A 135 4.53 -16.70 -3.01
CA ASP A 135 4.11 -16.83 -1.61
C ASP A 135 4.94 -15.94 -0.68
N LEU A 136 6.27 -15.97 -0.83
CA LEU A 136 7.20 -15.12 -0.07
C LEU A 136 6.93 -13.62 -0.31
N TYR A 137 6.69 -13.24 -1.57
CA TYR A 137 6.34 -11.86 -1.91
C TYR A 137 5.03 -11.43 -1.24
N ARG A 138 3.97 -12.25 -1.29
CA ARG A 138 2.67 -11.92 -0.67
C ARG A 138 2.75 -11.80 0.85
N LEU A 139 3.49 -12.70 1.49
CA LEU A 139 3.68 -12.73 2.93
C LEU A 139 4.34 -11.45 3.46
N ILE A 140 5.30 -10.87 2.71
CA ILE A 140 6.02 -9.66 3.10
C ILE A 140 5.34 -8.38 2.58
N ASN A 141 4.94 -8.34 1.30
CA ASN A 141 4.60 -7.10 0.60
C ASN A 141 3.10 -6.79 0.54
N VAL A 142 2.22 -7.74 0.87
CA VAL A 142 0.76 -7.63 0.66
C VAL A 142 0.01 -7.81 1.97
N LYS A 143 0.08 -9.01 2.57
CA LYS A 143 -0.70 -9.37 3.78
C LYS A 143 -0.49 -8.40 4.95
N PRO A 144 0.72 -7.84 5.20
CA PRO A 144 0.96 -6.94 6.32
C PRO A 144 0.36 -5.53 6.23
N ARG A 145 -0.15 -5.11 5.06
CA ARG A 145 -0.62 -3.73 4.79
C ARG A 145 0.35 -2.66 5.26
N GLU A 146 1.58 -2.80 4.79
CA GLU A 146 2.71 -2.01 5.27
C GLU A 146 3.52 -1.48 4.09
N GLY A 147 3.23 -0.24 3.69
CA GLY A 147 3.91 0.51 2.65
C GLY A 147 5.43 0.51 2.75
N HIS A 148 5.95 0.54 3.99
CA HIS A 148 7.38 0.60 4.30
C HIS A 148 8.09 -0.78 4.33
N LEU A 149 7.36 -1.89 4.22
CA LEU A 149 7.91 -3.24 4.23
C LEU A 149 8.05 -3.76 2.79
N GLY A 150 9.26 -4.15 2.42
CA GLY A 150 9.58 -4.50 1.03
C GLY A 150 10.65 -5.56 0.88
N TYR A 151 10.31 -6.63 0.18
CA TYR A 151 11.27 -7.60 -0.37
C TYR A 151 10.76 -8.10 -1.73
N THR A 152 11.47 -7.80 -2.82
CA THR A 152 11.05 -8.19 -4.17
C THR A 152 11.99 -9.27 -4.72
N PRO A 153 11.54 -10.53 -4.88
CA PRO A 153 12.27 -11.54 -5.63
C PRO A 153 12.55 -11.06 -7.06
N VAL A 154 13.71 -11.40 -7.62
CA VAL A 154 14.10 -10.97 -8.98
C VAL A 154 13.07 -11.38 -10.04
N LEU A 155 12.41 -12.54 -9.87
CA LEU A 155 11.34 -13.03 -10.75
C LEU A 155 10.15 -12.05 -10.85
N GLY A 156 9.91 -11.25 -9.82
CA GLY A 156 8.90 -10.18 -9.82
C GLY A 156 9.30 -8.93 -10.60
N SER A 157 10.56 -8.82 -11.04
CA SER A 157 11.08 -7.70 -11.85
C SER A 157 11.30 -8.06 -13.32
N LEU A 158 11.30 -9.35 -13.68
CA LEU A 158 11.57 -9.83 -15.05
C LEU A 158 10.47 -9.46 -16.07
N LEU A 159 9.21 -9.48 -15.62
CA LEU A 159 8.02 -9.40 -16.47
C LEU A 159 6.91 -8.58 -15.79
N ASP A 160 6.49 -7.46 -16.40
CA ASP A 160 5.26 -6.73 -15.99
C ASP A 160 4.04 -7.36 -16.69
N PHE A 161 2.84 -7.25 -16.10
CA PHE A 161 1.61 -7.81 -16.68
C PHE A 161 0.52 -6.74 -16.82
N ASP A 162 0.35 -6.30 -18.07
CA ASP A 162 -0.45 -5.15 -18.45
C ASP A 162 -1.87 -5.57 -18.87
N THR A 163 -2.88 -5.02 -18.19
CA THR A 163 -4.26 -4.92 -18.70
C THR A 163 -4.46 -3.50 -19.24
N PRO A 164 -4.72 -3.29 -20.55
CA PRO A 164 -4.57 -1.97 -21.18
C PRO A 164 -5.73 -0.98 -20.96
N GLU A 165 -6.88 -1.41 -20.44
CA GLU A 165 -8.01 -0.51 -20.14
C GLU A 165 -7.97 -0.05 -18.68
N LEU A 166 -8.37 1.21 -18.47
CA LEU A 166 -8.44 1.86 -17.15
C LEU A 166 -9.89 2.11 -16.75
N PHE A 167 -10.17 1.95 -15.45
CA PHE A 167 -11.50 2.14 -14.87
C PHE A 167 -11.58 3.43 -14.05
N ILE A 168 -12.77 4.02 -13.98
CA ILE A 168 -13.08 5.19 -13.14
C ILE A 168 -14.37 4.93 -12.35
N SER A 169 -14.51 5.54 -11.17
CA SER A 169 -15.70 5.41 -10.32
C SER A 169 -16.40 6.76 -10.20
N ILE A 170 -17.61 6.88 -10.76
CA ILE A 170 -18.32 8.16 -10.92
C ILE A 170 -19.71 8.13 -10.28
N SER A 171 -19.94 9.09 -9.39
CA SER A 171 -21.25 9.43 -8.83
C SER A 171 -21.92 10.53 -9.66
N VAL A 172 -23.26 10.51 -9.66
CA VAL A 172 -24.09 11.50 -10.37
C VAL A 172 -24.21 12.83 -9.62
N ASP A 173 -23.86 12.87 -8.33
CA ASP A 173 -23.94 14.07 -7.47
C ASP A 173 -22.89 14.12 -6.36
N GLY A 174 -21.94 13.17 -6.33
CA GLY A 174 -20.90 13.06 -5.30
C GLY A 174 -21.37 12.42 -3.99
N LEU A 175 -22.67 12.12 -3.84
CA LEU A 175 -23.28 11.61 -2.60
C LEU A 175 -23.87 10.21 -2.77
N LYS A 176 -24.50 9.93 -3.92
CA LYS A 176 -24.97 8.59 -4.26
C LYS A 176 -23.80 7.67 -4.57
N THR A 177 -23.99 6.37 -4.32
CA THR A 177 -23.02 5.33 -4.68
C THR A 177 -22.66 5.41 -6.17
N PRO A 178 -21.36 5.41 -6.51
CA PRO A 178 -20.89 5.59 -7.87
C PRO A 178 -21.08 4.32 -8.72
N LYS A 179 -20.98 4.51 -10.05
CA LYS A 179 -20.92 3.46 -11.07
C LYS A 179 -19.52 3.45 -11.70
N VAL A 180 -19.07 2.29 -12.17
CA VAL A 180 -17.77 2.16 -12.83
C VAL A 180 -17.91 2.39 -14.33
N TYR A 181 -16.96 3.11 -14.93
CA TYR A 181 -16.89 3.38 -16.37
C TYR A 181 -15.47 3.15 -16.88
N LEU A 182 -15.28 3.05 -18.20
CA LEU A 182 -13.96 3.07 -18.81
C LEU A 182 -13.44 4.50 -18.92
N HIS A 183 -12.17 4.73 -18.57
CA HIS A 183 -11.51 6.04 -18.75
C HIS A 183 -11.44 6.44 -20.24
N SER A 184 -11.28 5.45 -21.12
CA SER A 184 -11.32 5.64 -22.57
C SER A 184 -12.68 6.16 -23.07
N ASP A 185 -13.78 5.77 -22.42
CA ASP A 185 -15.13 6.28 -22.68
C ASP A 185 -15.38 7.65 -22.01
N TYR A 186 -14.89 7.88 -20.79
CA TYR A 186 -14.91 9.19 -20.15
C TYR A 186 -14.25 10.28 -21.02
N THR A 187 -13.08 9.95 -21.56
CA THR A 187 -12.34 10.83 -22.49
C THR A 187 -13.14 11.15 -23.75
N LYS A 188 -14.01 10.25 -24.22
CA LYS A 188 -14.97 10.51 -25.32
C LYS A 188 -16.12 11.39 -24.84
N SER A 189 -16.73 11.10 -23.69
CA SER A 189 -17.85 11.88 -23.13
C SER A 189 -17.50 13.36 -22.97
N VAL A 190 -16.36 13.66 -22.34
CA VAL A 190 -15.90 15.04 -22.11
C VAL A 190 -15.55 15.79 -23.41
N ARG A 191 -15.21 15.09 -24.49
CA ARG A 191 -14.68 15.69 -25.73
C ARG A 191 -15.60 15.60 -26.97
N GLN A 192 -16.61 14.73 -26.98
CA GLN A 192 -17.29 14.28 -28.21
C GLN A 192 -18.81 14.02 -28.08
N ASP A 193 -19.48 14.52 -27.04
CA ASP A 193 -20.94 14.34 -26.83
C ASP A 193 -21.36 12.85 -26.81
N TYR A 194 -20.54 12.03 -26.14
CA TYR A 194 -20.69 10.57 -26.06
C TYR A 194 -21.30 10.15 -24.71
N GLU A 195 -22.38 9.37 -24.73
CA GLU A 195 -22.99 8.80 -23.52
C GLU A 195 -22.28 7.49 -23.13
N ALA A 196 -21.42 7.54 -22.12
CA ALA A 196 -20.70 6.37 -21.62
C ALA A 196 -21.65 5.38 -20.92
N SER A 197 -21.52 4.10 -21.25
CA SER A 197 -22.23 3.03 -20.56
C SER A 197 -21.40 2.54 -19.38
N GLU A 198 -22.04 2.26 -18.24
CA GLU A 198 -21.35 1.69 -17.09
C GLU A 198 -20.81 0.29 -17.40
N VAL A 199 -19.63 0.00 -16.88
CA VAL A 199 -19.11 -1.36 -16.79
C VAL A 199 -19.92 -2.12 -15.75
N THR A 200 -20.31 -3.34 -16.05
CA THR A 200 -21.02 -4.24 -15.12
C THR A 200 -20.15 -5.43 -14.71
N LYS A 201 -19.27 -5.90 -15.60
CA LYS A 201 -18.36 -7.02 -15.36
C LYS A 201 -16.95 -6.81 -15.89
N PHE A 202 -16.00 -7.50 -15.26
CA PHE A 202 -14.70 -7.85 -15.82
C PHE A 202 -14.55 -9.38 -15.74
N ASP A 203 -14.38 -10.02 -16.88
CA ASP A 203 -14.51 -11.47 -17.05
C ASP A 203 -15.80 -11.99 -16.41
N ASP A 204 -15.75 -13.04 -15.59
CA ASP A 204 -16.95 -13.62 -14.97
C ASP A 204 -17.49 -12.81 -13.77
N ALA A 205 -16.64 -11.97 -13.15
CA ALA A 205 -16.93 -11.23 -11.93
C ALA A 205 -17.71 -9.92 -12.17
N SER A 206 -18.43 -9.42 -11.15
CA SER A 206 -18.92 -8.03 -11.21
C SER A 206 -17.73 -7.06 -11.13
N ILE A 207 -17.82 -5.90 -11.77
CA ILE A 207 -16.69 -4.95 -11.79
C ILE A 207 -16.31 -4.44 -10.39
N VAL A 208 -17.28 -4.32 -9.48
CA VAL A 208 -17.07 -3.87 -8.10
C VAL A 208 -16.40 -4.96 -7.26
N ASP A 209 -16.72 -6.23 -7.52
CA ASP A 209 -16.06 -7.37 -6.85
C ASP A 209 -14.66 -7.62 -7.42
N TYR A 210 -14.48 -7.46 -8.75
CA TYR A 210 -13.17 -7.49 -9.39
C TYR A 210 -12.25 -6.40 -8.83
N LEU A 211 -12.72 -5.14 -8.74
CA LEU A 211 -11.91 -4.04 -8.21
C LEU A 211 -11.61 -4.22 -6.71
N GLN A 212 -12.54 -4.75 -5.91
CA GLN A 212 -12.27 -5.04 -4.49
C GLN A 212 -11.30 -6.21 -4.32
N GLN A 213 -11.50 -7.37 -4.97
CA GLN A 213 -10.51 -8.46 -4.93
C GLN A 213 -9.15 -7.96 -5.42
N ARG A 214 -9.13 -7.20 -6.53
CA ARG A 214 -7.94 -6.55 -7.05
C ARG A 214 -7.29 -5.67 -5.98
N SER A 215 -8.04 -4.87 -5.22
CA SER A 215 -7.50 -4.07 -4.10
C SER A 215 -6.80 -4.95 -3.04
N VAL A 216 -7.31 -6.16 -2.79
CA VAL A 216 -6.94 -6.95 -1.61
C VAL A 216 -5.65 -7.76 -1.77
N ASP A 217 -5.38 -8.48 -2.86
CA ASP A 217 -4.03 -9.08 -3.02
C ASP A 217 -2.99 -8.02 -3.49
N ASN A 218 -3.43 -6.77 -3.74
CA ASN A 218 -2.60 -5.66 -4.21
C ASN A 218 -2.02 -4.79 -3.09
N SER A 219 -2.91 -4.04 -2.46
CA SER A 219 -2.58 -2.74 -1.93
C SER A 219 -1.78 -2.87 -0.63
N ARG A 220 -0.88 -1.92 -0.40
CA ARG A 220 -0.29 -1.75 0.93
C ARG A 220 -1.12 -0.86 1.83
N ASP A 221 -2.16 -0.19 1.31
CA ASP A 221 -3.07 0.62 2.11
C ASP A 221 -3.92 -0.25 3.04
N GLN A 222 -3.95 0.17 4.30
CA GLN A 222 -4.68 -0.42 5.42
C GLN A 222 -6.18 -0.09 5.36
N ASP A 223 -6.56 0.97 4.64
CA ASP A 223 -7.94 1.36 4.40
C ASP A 223 -8.47 0.74 3.08
N PRO A 224 -9.53 -0.11 3.12
CA PRO A 224 -10.06 -0.75 1.91
C PRO A 224 -10.79 0.18 0.95
N ASP A 225 -11.07 1.44 1.33
CA ASP A 225 -11.56 2.46 0.41
C ASP A 225 -10.39 3.18 -0.30
N ALA A 226 -9.27 3.45 0.40
CA ALA A 226 -8.03 3.94 -0.24
C ALA A 226 -7.46 2.90 -1.23
N ALA A 227 -7.34 1.64 -0.80
CA ALA A 227 -6.90 0.53 -1.63
C ALA A 227 -7.77 0.32 -2.90
N TYR A 228 -9.04 0.72 -2.86
CA TYR A 228 -9.98 0.71 -4.00
C TYR A 228 -9.77 1.89 -4.95
N ASN A 229 -9.36 3.07 -4.45
CA ASN A 229 -8.96 4.19 -5.30
C ASN A 229 -7.70 3.89 -6.12
N GLU A 230 -6.72 3.18 -5.54
CA GLU A 230 -5.52 2.72 -6.27
C GLU A 230 -5.84 1.84 -7.50
N GLN A 231 -7.03 1.21 -7.54
CA GLN A 231 -7.46 0.37 -8.67
C GLN A 231 -8.16 1.16 -9.79
N LEU A 232 -8.20 2.48 -9.68
CA LEU A 232 -8.89 3.39 -10.58
C LEU A 232 -7.93 4.45 -11.16
N PHE A 233 -8.40 5.14 -12.19
CA PHE A 233 -7.82 6.39 -12.65
C PHE A 233 -8.48 7.58 -11.93
N THR A 234 -7.66 8.52 -11.46
CA THR A 234 -8.06 9.90 -11.13
C THR A 234 -6.99 10.83 -11.69
N ALA A 235 -7.31 12.11 -11.96
CA ALA A 235 -6.28 13.03 -12.42
C ALA A 235 -5.18 13.29 -11.37
N ALA A 236 -5.45 13.07 -10.08
CA ALA A 236 -4.42 13.16 -9.04
C ALA A 236 -3.41 12.01 -9.13
N LEU A 237 -3.90 10.76 -9.18
CA LEU A 237 -3.06 9.56 -9.30
C LEU A 237 -2.37 9.47 -10.67
N ASP A 238 -2.95 10.03 -11.73
CA ASP A 238 -2.29 10.10 -13.04
C ASP A 238 -1.15 11.12 -13.05
N ASN A 239 -1.36 12.30 -12.42
CA ASN A 239 -0.33 13.33 -12.31
C ASN A 239 0.90 12.88 -11.51
N THR A 240 0.74 11.93 -10.58
CA THR A 240 1.85 11.33 -9.80
C THR A 240 2.41 10.03 -10.41
N GLY A 241 1.76 9.45 -11.42
CA GLY A 241 2.13 8.14 -11.98
C GLY A 241 1.68 6.93 -11.15
N GLN A 242 0.74 7.11 -10.23
CA GLN A 242 0.19 6.08 -9.32
C GLN A 242 -1.10 5.42 -9.84
N THR A 243 -1.72 5.91 -10.93
CA THR A 243 -2.88 5.26 -11.58
C THR A 243 -2.66 3.75 -11.78
N ALA A 244 -3.70 2.95 -11.55
CA ALA A 244 -3.70 1.47 -11.57
C ALA A 244 -2.94 0.77 -12.73
N GLY A 245 -2.86 1.41 -13.90
CA GLY A 245 -2.16 0.92 -15.10
C GLY A 245 -0.65 1.16 -15.14
N ALA A 246 -0.07 1.80 -14.12
CA ALA A 246 1.39 1.91 -13.98
C ALA A 246 2.06 0.61 -13.49
N GLY A 247 1.27 -0.39 -13.06
CA GLY A 247 1.66 -1.41 -12.09
C GLY A 247 2.84 -2.36 -12.39
N ARG A 248 3.63 -2.66 -11.34
CA ARG A 248 4.59 -3.79 -11.29
C ARG A 248 4.40 -4.67 -10.04
N TYR A 249 4.03 -5.95 -10.19
CA TYR A 249 3.65 -6.84 -9.06
C TYR A 249 4.08 -8.30 -9.28
N MET A 250 4.32 -9.07 -8.19
CA MET A 250 4.11 -10.53 -8.23
C MET A 250 2.63 -10.88 -8.05
N HIS A 251 1.93 -10.52 -9.10
CA HIS A 251 0.65 -10.99 -9.58
C HIS A 251 0.37 -12.53 -9.46
N THR A 252 -0.90 -12.95 -9.38
CA THR A 252 -1.40 -14.36 -9.27
C THR A 252 -1.48 -15.19 -10.59
N THR A 253 -2.59 -15.18 -11.37
CA THR A 253 -2.68 -15.60 -12.80
C THR A 253 -3.61 -14.70 -13.63
N LEU A 254 -3.26 -14.39 -14.90
CA LEU A 254 -3.99 -13.48 -15.83
C LEU A 254 -4.21 -14.21 -17.16
N SER A 255 -5.35 -14.01 -17.80
CA SER A 255 -5.69 -14.55 -19.12
C SER A 255 -5.01 -13.76 -20.25
N ASP A 256 -4.81 -14.39 -21.41
CA ASP A 256 -4.36 -13.68 -22.63
C ASP A 256 -5.35 -12.63 -23.12
N GLU A 257 -6.63 -12.87 -22.88
CA GLU A 257 -7.74 -11.99 -23.21
C GLU A 257 -8.68 -11.87 -22.01
N SER A 258 -9.22 -10.68 -21.78
CA SER A 258 -10.30 -10.44 -20.82
C SER A 258 -11.52 -9.83 -21.50
N VAL A 259 -12.71 -9.99 -20.93
CA VAL A 259 -13.99 -9.51 -21.45
C VAL A 259 -14.61 -8.49 -20.49
N ILE A 260 -14.83 -7.28 -20.99
CA ILE A 260 -15.54 -6.21 -20.27
C ILE A 260 -16.99 -6.18 -20.77
N GLU A 261 -17.97 -6.27 -19.88
CA GLU A 261 -19.40 -6.18 -20.23
C GLU A 261 -20.01 -4.86 -19.76
N LEU A 262 -20.59 -4.09 -20.69
CA LEU A 262 -21.26 -2.81 -20.43
C LEU A 262 -22.77 -2.98 -20.27
N ALA A 263 -23.43 -2.11 -19.49
CA ALA A 263 -24.87 -2.20 -19.23
C ALA A 263 -25.76 -2.05 -20.48
N ASN A 264 -25.25 -1.44 -21.56
CA ASN A 264 -25.92 -1.38 -22.86
C ASN A 264 -25.87 -2.71 -23.66
N GLY A 265 -25.24 -3.75 -23.12
CA GLY A 265 -25.09 -5.07 -23.75
C GLY A 265 -23.86 -5.22 -24.65
N THR A 266 -23.02 -4.18 -24.77
CA THR A 266 -21.73 -4.27 -25.46
C THR A 266 -20.77 -5.14 -24.66
N LYS A 267 -20.05 -6.03 -25.35
CA LYS A 267 -18.90 -6.75 -24.81
C LYS A 267 -17.64 -6.31 -25.54
N LEU A 268 -16.58 -6.01 -24.80
CA LEU A 268 -15.27 -5.64 -25.32
C LEU A 268 -14.27 -6.71 -24.91
N THR A 269 -13.67 -7.39 -25.89
CA THR A 269 -12.53 -8.29 -25.64
C THR A 269 -11.25 -7.47 -25.73
N ILE A 270 -10.45 -7.50 -24.66
CA ILE A 270 -9.15 -6.83 -24.59
C ILE A 270 -8.05 -7.88 -24.54
N THR A 271 -6.93 -7.62 -25.23
CA THR A 271 -5.73 -8.46 -25.15
C THR A 271 -4.85 -7.97 -24.00
N ASN A 272 -4.65 -8.81 -23.00
CA ASN A 272 -3.68 -8.56 -21.94
C ASN A 272 -2.28 -8.90 -22.44
N LEU A 273 -1.25 -8.25 -21.89
CA LEU A 273 0.14 -8.41 -22.34
C LEU A 273 1.08 -8.70 -21.16
N ALA A 274 2.18 -9.38 -21.43
CA ALA A 274 3.32 -9.48 -20.53
C ALA A 274 4.52 -8.75 -21.17
N ARG A 275 5.12 -7.80 -20.46
CA ARG A 275 6.19 -6.93 -20.94
C ARG A 275 7.53 -7.42 -20.39
N VAL A 276 8.52 -7.62 -21.26
CA VAL A 276 9.82 -8.18 -20.88
C VAL A 276 10.79 -7.07 -20.50
N ASN A 277 11.23 -7.08 -19.23
CA ASN A 277 12.08 -6.02 -18.64
C ASN A 277 13.56 -6.40 -18.55
N ALA A 278 13.89 -7.70 -18.58
CA ALA A 278 15.25 -8.21 -18.37
C ALA A 278 15.87 -8.80 -19.65
N ASN A 279 17.17 -9.14 -19.63
CA ASN A 279 17.88 -9.69 -20.79
C ASN A 279 17.57 -11.19 -21.04
N PHE A 280 16.45 -11.45 -21.73
CA PHE A 280 16.07 -12.80 -22.15
C PHE A 280 16.82 -13.31 -23.41
N SER A 281 17.79 -12.56 -23.95
CA SER A 281 18.56 -13.00 -25.13
C SER A 281 19.23 -14.35 -24.88
N GLY A 282 18.96 -15.32 -25.75
CA GLY A 282 19.48 -16.69 -25.64
C GLY A 282 18.87 -17.58 -24.54
N ILE A 283 17.85 -17.12 -23.79
CA ILE A 283 17.09 -17.98 -22.86
C ILE A 283 16.28 -19.03 -23.64
N THR A 284 16.30 -20.29 -23.18
CA THR A 284 15.57 -21.41 -23.81
C THR A 284 14.79 -22.30 -22.83
N SER A 285 14.90 -22.05 -21.53
CA SER A 285 14.30 -22.84 -20.46
C SER A 285 14.25 -22.06 -19.14
N GLY A 286 13.44 -22.50 -18.18
CA GLY A 286 13.42 -21.91 -16.83
C GLY A 286 14.71 -22.13 -16.03
N GLU A 287 15.50 -23.14 -16.37
CA GLU A 287 16.86 -23.32 -15.83
C GLU A 287 17.77 -22.15 -16.27
N ASP A 288 17.72 -21.77 -17.55
CA ASP A 288 18.50 -20.62 -18.05
C ASP A 288 18.09 -19.31 -17.35
N VAL A 289 16.81 -19.17 -16.95
CA VAL A 289 16.31 -18.02 -16.18
C VAL A 289 16.85 -18.05 -14.75
N HIS A 290 16.79 -19.21 -14.08
CA HIS A 290 17.29 -19.37 -12.71
C HIS A 290 18.80 -19.06 -12.63
N GLN A 291 19.60 -19.72 -13.47
CA GLN A 291 21.06 -19.57 -13.48
C GLN A 291 21.50 -18.14 -13.85
N ARG A 292 20.71 -17.41 -14.65
CA ARG A 292 21.02 -16.03 -15.03
C ARG A 292 20.67 -14.99 -13.96
N PHE A 293 19.50 -15.10 -13.34
CA PHE A 293 18.92 -14.02 -12.54
C PHE A 293 18.88 -14.29 -11.04
N GLU A 294 18.79 -15.56 -10.63
CA GLU A 294 18.58 -15.96 -9.21
C GLU A 294 19.82 -16.58 -8.58
N VAL A 295 20.67 -17.29 -9.33
CA VAL A 295 21.88 -17.93 -8.79
C VAL A 295 23.00 -16.90 -8.62
N PRO A 296 23.46 -16.60 -7.40
CA PRO A 296 24.56 -15.66 -7.17
C PRO A 296 25.92 -16.26 -7.54
N ASP A 297 26.79 -15.41 -8.07
CA ASP A 297 28.23 -15.66 -8.21
C ASP A 297 28.95 -15.52 -6.84
N ARG A 298 30.28 -15.61 -6.83
CA ARG A 298 31.11 -15.51 -5.60
C ARG A 298 31.09 -14.13 -4.90
N TYR A 299 30.40 -13.14 -5.45
CA TYR A 299 30.22 -11.81 -4.89
C TYR A 299 28.75 -11.53 -4.50
N GLY A 300 27.84 -12.49 -4.68
CA GLY A 300 26.40 -12.30 -4.44
C GLY A 300 25.60 -11.82 -5.66
N GLU A 301 26.27 -11.59 -6.80
CA GLU A 301 25.70 -10.96 -8.00
C GLU A 301 25.15 -11.97 -9.01
N ALA A 302 24.11 -11.59 -9.76
CA ALA A 302 23.55 -12.37 -10.87
C ALA A 302 24.44 -12.29 -12.15
N GLU A 303 24.22 -13.17 -13.13
CA GLU A 303 24.85 -13.05 -14.47
C GLU A 303 24.39 -11.76 -15.18
N GLU A 304 23.10 -11.42 -15.04
CA GLU A 304 22.48 -10.21 -15.59
C GLU A 304 21.63 -9.55 -14.49
N SER A 305 21.96 -8.32 -14.11
CA SER A 305 21.17 -7.57 -13.14
C SER A 305 19.95 -6.90 -13.79
N VAL A 306 18.81 -6.96 -13.12
CA VAL A 306 17.59 -6.25 -13.56
C VAL A 306 17.70 -4.79 -13.12
N ASN A 307 17.59 -3.85 -14.05
CA ASN A 307 17.60 -2.42 -13.70
C ASN A 307 16.29 -2.01 -13.02
N THR A 308 16.27 -2.12 -11.69
CA THR A 308 15.16 -1.66 -10.83
C THR A 308 15.21 -0.17 -10.51
N THR A 309 16.26 0.56 -10.93
CA THR A 309 16.43 2.00 -10.64
C THR A 309 15.25 2.80 -11.18
N GLN A 310 14.54 3.50 -10.30
CA GLN A 310 13.39 4.32 -10.67
C GLN A 310 13.80 5.41 -11.66
N SER A 311 13.02 5.57 -12.74
CA SER A 311 13.19 6.69 -13.66
C SER A 311 12.80 8.00 -12.98
N SER A 312 13.76 8.94 -12.91
CA SER A 312 13.54 10.32 -12.45
C SER A 312 12.25 10.92 -13.02
N PHE A 313 11.34 11.33 -12.15
CA PHE A 313 9.99 11.80 -12.48
C PHE A 313 9.69 13.16 -11.85
N SER A 314 8.78 13.91 -12.46
CA SER A 314 8.23 15.16 -11.92
C SER A 314 6.76 15.24 -12.38
N PRO A 315 5.80 15.50 -11.47
CA PRO A 315 4.38 15.47 -11.80
C PRO A 315 3.98 16.30 -13.02
N SER A 316 3.03 15.78 -13.79
CA SER A 316 2.19 16.62 -14.64
C SER A 316 1.23 17.43 -13.76
N LEU A 317 0.56 18.42 -14.37
CA LEU A 317 -0.37 19.32 -13.68
C LEU A 317 -1.70 19.35 -14.47
N ASP A 318 -2.06 18.22 -15.06
CA ASP A 318 -3.20 18.11 -15.95
C ASP A 318 -4.49 18.19 -15.12
N GLY A 319 -5.40 19.08 -15.51
CA GLY A 319 -6.62 19.39 -14.75
C GLY A 319 -6.47 20.46 -13.65
N LEU A 320 -5.24 20.83 -13.29
CA LEU A 320 -4.96 21.94 -12.38
C LEU A 320 -4.94 23.28 -13.14
N PRO A 321 -5.30 24.41 -12.49
CA PRO A 321 -5.13 25.74 -13.07
C PRO A 321 -3.64 26.17 -13.10
N ASP A 322 -3.33 27.37 -13.57
CA ASP A 322 -1.97 27.91 -13.51
C ASP A 322 -1.55 28.23 -12.05
N PRO A 323 -0.43 27.67 -11.52
CA PRO A 323 0.04 27.97 -10.17
C PRO A 323 0.74 29.33 -10.11
N PHE A 324 0.46 30.12 -9.06
CA PHE A 324 1.22 31.36 -8.82
C PHE A 324 2.57 31.08 -8.16
N VAL A 325 2.73 29.92 -7.53
CA VAL A 325 3.97 29.43 -6.94
C VAL A 325 4.08 27.92 -7.12
N ILE A 326 5.27 27.44 -7.43
CA ILE A 326 5.54 26.05 -7.79
C ILE A 326 6.92 25.64 -7.25
N HIS A 327 7.04 24.40 -6.78
CA HIS A 327 8.32 23.75 -6.52
C HIS A 327 8.98 23.42 -7.87
N ARG A 328 10.31 23.55 -8.00
CA ARG A 328 10.99 23.29 -9.29
C ARG A 328 10.71 21.91 -9.88
N ASP A 329 10.44 20.91 -9.04
CA ASP A 329 10.07 19.54 -9.43
C ASP A 329 8.56 19.24 -9.32
N ARG A 330 7.74 20.30 -9.25
CA ARG A 330 6.28 20.33 -9.43
C ARG A 330 5.40 19.64 -8.39
N TYR A 331 5.95 18.79 -7.52
CA TYR A 331 5.18 18.06 -6.51
C TYR A 331 4.57 18.95 -5.39
N VAL A 332 4.89 20.25 -5.36
CA VAL A 332 4.18 21.27 -4.57
C VAL A 332 3.77 22.44 -5.45
N THR A 333 2.52 22.86 -5.37
CA THR A 333 1.97 24.00 -6.12
C THR A 333 0.94 24.80 -5.31
N GLY A 334 0.89 26.12 -5.53
CA GLY A 334 0.01 27.04 -4.82
C GLY A 334 -0.85 27.87 -5.76
N TYR A 335 -2.15 27.95 -5.44
CA TYR A 335 -3.21 28.46 -6.29
C TYR A 335 -4.13 29.45 -5.57
N HIS A 336 -4.61 30.45 -6.30
CA HIS A 336 -5.68 31.37 -5.89
C HIS A 336 -6.81 31.29 -6.93
N PRO A 337 -7.73 30.31 -6.85
CA PRO A 337 -8.71 30.08 -7.91
C PRO A 337 -9.58 31.31 -8.20
N GLU A 338 -9.87 31.54 -9.48
CA GLU A 338 -10.62 32.71 -9.97
C GLU A 338 -12.12 32.40 -10.17
N THR A 339 -12.74 31.68 -9.23
CA THR A 339 -14.20 31.42 -9.25
C THR A 339 -14.92 32.08 -8.07
N PRO A 340 -16.18 32.55 -8.23
CA PRO A 340 -16.91 33.22 -7.14
C PRO A 340 -17.19 32.36 -5.90
N LYS A 341 -17.00 31.03 -5.97
CA LYS A 341 -17.13 30.13 -4.81
C LYS A 341 -15.82 30.02 -4.00
N LEU A 342 -14.71 30.48 -4.57
CA LEU A 342 -13.34 30.29 -4.06
C LEU A 342 -12.63 31.65 -3.86
N GLU A 343 -13.37 32.78 -3.90
CA GLU A 343 -12.80 34.13 -3.89
C GLU A 343 -12.00 34.48 -2.62
N ASP A 344 -12.32 33.84 -1.49
CA ASP A 344 -11.63 33.97 -0.21
C ASP A 344 -10.71 32.78 0.10
N THR A 345 -10.57 31.84 -0.84
CA THR A 345 -9.87 30.57 -0.67
C THR A 345 -8.53 30.56 -1.42
N ALA A 346 -7.49 30.07 -0.73
CA ALA A 346 -6.21 29.65 -1.31
C ALA A 346 -6.11 28.12 -1.27
N VAL A 347 -5.43 27.53 -2.26
CA VAL A 347 -5.26 26.08 -2.34
C VAL A 347 -3.79 25.73 -2.50
N LEU A 348 -3.32 24.81 -1.65
CA LEU A 348 -1.98 24.25 -1.65
C LEU A 348 -2.08 22.76 -2.02
N VAL A 349 -1.52 22.36 -3.15
CA VAL A 349 -1.42 20.94 -3.55
C VAL A 349 -0.03 20.45 -3.18
N VAL A 350 0.04 19.34 -2.44
CA VAL A 350 1.28 18.67 -2.03
C VAL A 350 1.13 17.18 -2.37
N SER A 351 1.69 16.75 -3.50
CA SER A 351 1.60 15.34 -3.95
C SER A 351 2.76 14.47 -3.46
N SER A 352 3.79 15.06 -2.84
CA SER A 352 4.84 14.36 -2.11
C SER A 352 5.53 15.29 -1.11
N PHE A 353 6.30 14.75 -0.17
CA PHE A 353 7.21 15.49 0.71
C PHE A 353 8.69 15.36 0.29
N THR A 354 8.97 14.79 -0.89
CA THR A 354 10.31 14.65 -1.49
C THR A 354 10.23 14.74 -3.02
N SER A 355 11.28 15.24 -3.65
CA SER A 355 11.43 15.11 -5.11
C SER A 355 11.57 13.67 -5.55
N GLN A 356 10.93 13.33 -6.67
CA GLN A 356 11.09 12.08 -7.41
C GLN A 356 12.17 12.23 -8.53
N VAL A 357 12.91 13.34 -8.53
CA VAL A 357 14.05 13.61 -9.42
C VAL A 357 15.35 13.14 -8.74
N THR A 358 15.98 12.12 -9.30
CA THR A 358 17.05 11.34 -8.65
C THR A 358 18.41 12.05 -8.54
N ASP A 359 18.55 13.30 -9.02
CA ASP A 359 19.80 14.08 -8.95
C ASP A 359 19.81 15.14 -7.83
N ARG A 360 18.81 15.14 -6.94
CA ARG A 360 18.60 16.20 -5.95
C ARG A 360 19.17 15.90 -4.58
N ARG A 361 19.88 16.88 -4.04
CA ARG A 361 20.37 16.89 -2.65
C ARG A 361 19.22 17.28 -1.72
N THR A 362 18.93 16.44 -0.73
CA THR A 362 17.83 16.63 0.24
C THR A 362 17.76 18.04 0.85
N GLY A 363 18.91 18.62 1.24
CA GLY A 363 18.96 19.98 1.79
C GLY A 363 18.61 21.09 0.80
N ASP A 364 18.89 20.91 -0.50
CA ASP A 364 18.38 21.82 -1.53
C ASP A 364 16.87 21.63 -1.69
N ASP A 365 16.39 20.39 -1.68
CA ASP A 365 14.98 20.02 -1.92
C ASP A 365 14.06 20.65 -0.87
N VAL A 366 14.36 20.42 0.42
CA VAL A 366 13.68 21.03 1.57
C VAL A 366 13.75 22.57 1.51
N THR A 367 14.86 23.15 1.02
CA THR A 367 15.00 24.61 0.84
C THR A 367 13.98 25.18 -0.16
N ASP A 368 13.80 24.54 -1.32
CA ASP A 368 12.84 25.02 -2.33
C ASP A 368 11.39 24.68 -1.94
N PHE A 369 11.17 23.57 -1.21
CA PHE A 369 9.90 23.23 -0.57
C PHE A 369 9.44 24.34 0.41
N ILE A 370 10.30 24.77 1.33
CA ILE A 370 9.98 25.84 2.30
C ILE A 370 9.67 27.15 1.56
N ARG A 371 10.48 27.53 0.55
CA ARG A 371 10.25 28.73 -0.27
C ARG A 371 8.84 28.76 -0.86
N VAL A 372 8.32 27.63 -1.34
CA VAL A 372 6.96 27.54 -1.90
C VAL A 372 5.92 27.86 -0.85
N HIS A 373 6.01 27.25 0.34
CA HIS A 373 5.07 27.47 1.44
C HIS A 373 5.11 28.91 1.98
N THR A 374 6.30 29.47 2.23
CA THR A 374 6.44 30.84 2.70
C THR A 374 5.83 31.83 1.70
N HIS A 375 6.13 31.68 0.41
CA HIS A 375 5.56 32.57 -0.62
C HIS A 375 4.05 32.36 -0.79
N PHE A 376 3.54 31.13 -0.64
CA PHE A 376 2.11 30.83 -0.66
C PHE A 376 1.37 31.58 0.47
N VAL A 377 1.88 31.54 1.70
CA VAL A 377 1.33 32.28 2.86
C VAL A 377 1.39 33.79 2.63
N GLU A 378 2.55 34.34 2.21
CA GLU A 378 2.70 35.77 1.92
C GLU A 378 1.78 36.27 0.80
N ARG A 379 1.55 35.47 -0.24
CA ARG A 379 0.63 35.79 -1.34
C ARG A 379 -0.81 35.80 -0.82
N SER A 380 -1.19 34.79 -0.07
CA SER A 380 -2.52 34.62 0.51
C SER A 380 -2.88 35.78 1.44
N ARG A 381 -1.95 36.16 2.32
CA ARG A 381 -2.07 37.36 3.18
C ARG A 381 -2.21 38.65 2.39
N ARG A 382 -1.40 38.83 1.33
CA ARG A 382 -1.45 40.01 0.46
C ARG A 382 -2.75 40.14 -0.34
N GLU A 383 -3.37 39.02 -0.73
CA GLU A 383 -4.63 39.00 -1.49
C GLU A 383 -5.87 38.67 -0.65
N ARG A 384 -5.70 38.54 0.68
CA ARG A 384 -6.77 38.30 1.67
C ARG A 384 -7.56 37.00 1.46
N ARG A 385 -6.89 35.94 0.96
CA ARG A 385 -7.46 34.59 0.87
C ARG A 385 -7.37 33.92 2.24
N SER A 386 -8.37 34.08 3.10
CA SER A 386 -8.33 33.63 4.50
C SER A 386 -8.64 32.14 4.72
N LYS A 387 -9.28 31.46 3.75
CA LYS A 387 -9.52 30.00 3.82
C LYS A 387 -8.39 29.23 3.14
N LEU A 388 -8.09 28.05 3.66
CA LEU A 388 -7.11 27.12 3.11
C LEU A 388 -7.74 25.78 2.75
N VAL A 389 -7.46 25.30 1.54
CA VAL A 389 -7.57 23.90 1.16
C VAL A 389 -6.16 23.34 1.01
N ILE A 390 -5.84 22.25 1.71
CA ILE A 390 -4.61 21.48 1.51
C ILE A 390 -4.99 20.19 0.79
N ASP A 391 -4.48 19.97 -0.42
CA ASP A 391 -4.83 18.83 -1.27
C ASP A 391 -3.64 17.85 -1.35
N LEU A 392 -3.88 16.63 -0.85
CA LEU A 392 -2.88 15.60 -0.57
C LEU A 392 -3.21 14.26 -1.26
N GLN A 393 -4.07 14.28 -2.29
CA GLN A 393 -4.36 13.10 -3.11
C GLN A 393 -3.06 12.50 -3.67
N GLY A 394 -2.91 11.18 -3.59
CA GLY A 394 -1.71 10.43 -4.00
C GLY A 394 -0.47 10.59 -3.12
N ASN A 395 -0.50 11.39 -2.04
CA ASN A 395 0.72 11.71 -1.28
C ASN A 395 1.21 10.56 -0.38
N GLY A 396 2.06 9.69 -0.94
CA GLY A 396 2.72 8.59 -0.22
C GLY A 396 3.82 9.02 0.78
N GLY A 397 3.99 10.31 1.05
CA GLY A 397 4.98 10.84 2.00
C GLY A 397 6.28 11.34 1.38
N GLY A 398 7.39 11.20 2.11
CA GLY A 398 8.68 11.83 1.80
C GLY A 398 9.43 12.24 3.07
N TYR A 399 10.10 13.40 3.08
CA TYR A 399 10.88 13.84 4.23
C TYR A 399 10.02 14.39 5.38
N VAL A 400 10.25 13.91 6.60
CA VAL A 400 9.69 14.50 7.84
C VAL A 400 10.07 15.98 7.96
N ALA A 401 11.31 16.34 7.58
CA ALA A 401 11.77 17.73 7.48
C ALA A 401 10.84 18.63 6.64
N SER A 402 10.42 18.17 5.46
CA SER A 402 9.47 18.88 4.60
C SER A 402 8.11 19.01 5.30
N ALA A 403 7.57 17.91 5.82
CA ALA A 403 6.27 17.88 6.48
C ALA A 403 6.20 18.81 7.71
N MET A 404 7.21 18.78 8.59
CA MET A 404 7.27 19.66 9.76
C MET A 404 7.49 21.12 9.36
N SER A 405 8.22 21.39 8.27
CA SER A 405 8.35 22.75 7.75
C SER A 405 7.04 23.30 7.15
N MET A 406 6.19 22.45 6.55
CA MET A 406 4.83 22.83 6.14
C MET A 406 3.97 23.18 7.36
N TYR A 407 4.01 22.34 8.41
CA TYR A 407 3.29 22.57 9.66
C TYR A 407 3.66 23.93 10.28
N ALA A 408 4.96 24.19 10.44
CA ALA A 408 5.49 25.44 11.00
C ALA A 408 5.17 26.69 10.15
N VAL A 409 5.13 26.57 8.82
CA VAL A 409 4.85 27.72 7.93
C VAL A 409 3.34 28.02 7.85
N LEU A 410 2.47 27.02 7.98
CA LEU A 410 1.01 27.21 7.94
C LEU A 410 0.43 27.56 9.32
N PHE A 411 0.86 26.88 10.39
CA PHE A 411 0.31 27.00 11.74
C PHE A 411 1.40 27.17 12.83
N PRO A 412 2.26 28.20 12.75
CA PRO A 412 3.37 28.39 13.70
C PRO A 412 2.93 28.53 15.17
N GLU A 413 1.73 29.05 15.44
CA GLU A 413 1.20 29.15 16.79
C GLU A 413 0.73 27.79 17.37
N GLY A 414 0.54 26.78 16.51
CA GLY A 414 0.33 25.38 16.90
C GLY A 414 1.61 24.55 16.94
N GLY A 415 2.76 25.12 16.55
CA GLY A 415 4.00 24.37 16.31
C GLY A 415 4.81 23.97 17.54
N GLY A 416 4.50 24.49 18.73
CA GLY A 416 5.36 24.48 19.93
C GLY A 416 5.52 23.13 20.64
N ASP A 417 5.44 23.14 21.98
CA ASP A 417 5.60 21.97 22.87
C ASP A 417 4.45 20.92 22.77
N ALA A 418 3.83 20.80 21.59
CA ALA A 418 2.76 19.85 21.25
C ALA A 418 3.07 19.03 19.99
N ALA A 419 4.06 19.43 19.18
CA ALA A 419 4.34 18.78 17.91
C ALA A 419 5.23 17.54 18.09
N HIS A 420 4.60 16.39 18.30
CA HIS A 420 5.29 15.12 18.57
C HIS A 420 5.07 14.05 17.50
N MET A 421 6.09 13.20 17.35
CA MET A 421 6.06 11.98 16.57
C MET A 421 6.64 10.87 17.44
N ASN A 422 5.87 10.49 18.46
CA ASN A 422 6.28 9.54 19.49
C ASN A 422 6.37 8.12 18.91
N MET A 423 7.59 7.67 18.61
CA MET A 423 7.85 6.35 18.03
C MET A 423 8.46 5.38 19.06
N ARG A 424 8.29 4.07 18.84
CA ARG A 424 9.07 3.01 19.50
C ARG A 424 9.44 1.92 18.50
N LEU A 425 10.68 1.44 18.54
CA LEU A 425 11.12 0.27 17.79
C LEU A 425 10.75 -0.98 18.58
N ARG A 426 10.59 -2.13 17.93
CA ARG A 426 10.55 -3.42 18.63
C ARG A 426 11.93 -3.68 19.24
N ALA A 427 12.01 -4.07 20.50
CA ALA A 427 13.26 -4.39 21.18
C ALA A 427 13.60 -5.88 21.00
N HIS A 428 14.83 -6.19 20.62
CA HIS A 428 15.30 -7.56 20.37
C HIS A 428 16.82 -7.69 20.49
N ALA A 429 17.28 -8.92 20.73
CA ALA A 429 18.67 -9.17 21.12
C ALA A 429 19.72 -8.78 20.07
N ALA A 430 19.38 -8.80 18.78
CA ALA A 430 20.29 -8.34 17.72
C ALA A 430 20.49 -6.81 17.74
N LEU A 431 19.42 -6.04 17.99
CA LEU A 431 19.48 -4.59 18.14
C LEU A 431 20.27 -4.19 19.41
N ASP A 432 19.96 -4.80 20.56
CA ASP A 432 20.70 -4.53 21.80
C ASP A 432 22.18 -4.88 21.67
N TRP A 433 22.49 -6.07 21.14
CA TRP A 433 23.88 -6.52 21.00
C TRP A 433 24.73 -5.53 20.21
N VAL A 434 24.19 -4.97 19.12
CA VAL A 434 24.89 -3.96 18.30
C VAL A 434 25.23 -2.71 19.13
N GLY A 435 24.23 -2.05 19.71
CA GLY A 435 24.44 -0.78 20.40
C GLY A 435 25.22 -0.93 21.72
N THR A 436 24.93 -1.98 22.49
CA THR A 436 25.68 -2.34 23.71
C THR A 436 27.14 -2.68 23.39
N THR A 437 27.42 -3.41 22.29
CA THR A 437 28.81 -3.71 21.87
C THR A 437 29.56 -2.46 21.44
N ALA A 438 28.94 -1.60 20.63
CA ALA A 438 29.54 -0.36 20.18
C ALA A 438 29.89 0.58 21.35
N GLN A 439 28.95 0.79 22.27
CA GLN A 439 29.17 1.60 23.47
C GLN A 439 30.24 1.00 24.39
N ALA A 440 30.27 -0.32 24.56
CA ALA A 440 31.30 -1.02 25.34
C ALA A 440 32.71 -0.88 24.73
N ALA A 441 32.81 -0.71 23.41
CA ALA A 441 34.06 -0.41 22.71
C ALA A 441 34.46 1.09 22.75
N GLY A 442 33.60 1.96 23.29
CA GLY A 442 33.85 3.41 23.38
C GLY A 442 33.45 4.20 22.13
N VAL A 443 32.58 3.65 21.28
CA VAL A 443 31.88 4.41 20.24
C VAL A 443 30.68 5.11 20.88
N ASP A 444 30.47 6.40 20.58
CA ASP A 444 29.27 7.12 21.01
C ASP A 444 28.08 6.69 20.14
N PRO A 445 26.98 6.15 20.69
CA PRO A 445 25.81 5.79 19.89
C PRO A 445 25.12 7.00 19.23
N GLN A 446 25.46 8.24 19.64
CA GLN A 446 25.03 9.46 18.96
C GLN A 446 25.67 9.64 17.57
N ASP A 447 26.86 9.08 17.35
CA ASP A 447 27.59 9.08 16.08
C ASP A 447 27.19 7.90 15.16
N LEU A 448 26.51 6.89 15.70
CA LEU A 448 26.06 5.72 14.95
C LEU A 448 24.67 5.92 14.32
N PRO A 449 24.47 5.53 13.05
CA PRO A 449 23.21 5.71 12.37
C PRO A 449 22.13 4.85 13.01
N TYR A 450 20.95 5.43 13.15
CA TYR A 450 19.74 4.74 13.58
C TYR A 450 19.47 3.48 12.72
N PRO A 451 19.04 2.34 13.30
CA PRO A 451 18.80 2.09 14.73
C PRO A 451 20.02 1.50 15.46
N PHE A 452 21.16 1.31 14.77
CA PHE A 452 22.41 0.82 15.37
C PHE A 452 23.02 1.84 16.37
N GLY A 453 22.60 3.09 16.27
CA GLY A 453 22.68 4.12 17.30
C GLY A 453 21.42 5.00 17.27
N TYR A 454 21.55 6.27 17.64
CA TYR A 454 20.47 7.26 17.61
C TYR A 454 20.88 8.58 16.94
N SER A 455 21.83 8.54 16.00
CA SER A 455 22.18 9.72 15.20
C SER A 455 20.97 10.26 14.43
N GLY A 456 20.60 11.52 14.68
CA GLY A 456 19.41 12.18 14.14
C GLY A 456 18.15 12.11 15.02
N PHE A 457 18.17 11.40 16.16
CA PHE A 457 16.98 11.13 16.98
C PHE A 457 17.11 11.65 18.42
N LEU A 458 15.96 11.84 19.07
CA LEU A 458 15.80 12.49 20.38
C LEU A 458 14.82 11.71 21.27
N ASP A 459 14.84 11.98 22.58
CA ASP A 459 13.87 11.43 23.54
C ASP A 459 12.47 12.05 23.42
N GLU A 460 11.51 11.54 24.22
CA GLU A 460 10.13 12.04 24.33
C GLU A 460 10.03 13.58 24.60
N ASN A 461 11.06 14.18 25.18
CA ASN A 461 11.14 15.60 25.56
C ASN A 461 11.94 16.42 24.53
N LEU A 462 12.22 15.86 23.35
CA LEU A 462 13.08 16.44 22.30
C LEU A 462 14.50 16.79 22.80
N ARG A 463 15.09 15.97 23.67
CA ARG A 463 16.48 16.06 24.17
C ARG A 463 17.33 14.93 23.58
N ASN A 464 18.65 15.08 23.61
CA ASN A 464 19.56 14.01 23.23
C ASN A 464 19.55 12.90 24.30
N PHE A 465 19.56 11.63 23.88
CA PHE A 465 19.79 10.50 24.77
C PHE A 465 21.18 10.57 25.43
N SER A 466 21.27 10.09 26.67
CA SER A 466 22.51 10.13 27.46
C SER A 466 23.41 8.90 27.32
N ASP A 467 22.84 7.73 27.03
CA ASP A 467 23.54 6.50 26.66
C ASP A 467 22.62 5.54 25.88
N TRP A 468 23.16 4.41 25.39
CA TRP A 468 22.41 3.37 24.68
C TRP A 468 21.17 2.85 25.43
N ARG A 469 21.23 2.74 26.76
CA ARG A 469 20.13 2.23 27.58
C ARG A 469 19.01 3.27 27.74
N ASP A 470 19.36 4.54 27.69
CA ASP A 470 18.43 5.68 27.66
C ASP A 470 17.58 5.68 26.37
N PHE A 471 18.13 5.17 25.26
CA PHE A 471 17.41 4.92 24.00
C PHE A 471 16.70 3.56 23.98
N TYR A 472 17.42 2.47 24.26
CA TYR A 472 16.95 1.11 24.03
C TYR A 472 15.92 0.61 25.04
N GLY A 473 15.89 1.14 26.27
CA GLY A 473 15.02 0.63 27.33
C GLY A 473 15.39 -0.81 27.73
N PRO A 474 14.54 -1.83 27.51
CA PRO A 474 13.22 -1.77 26.88
C PRO A 474 12.05 -1.52 27.86
N GLU A 475 10.86 -1.28 27.32
CA GLU A 475 9.59 -1.27 28.03
C GLU A 475 8.62 -2.32 27.45
N THR A 476 7.95 -3.08 28.33
CA THR A 476 6.97 -4.12 27.95
C THR A 476 5.59 -3.52 27.67
N ILE A 477 5.18 -3.46 26.40
CA ILE A 477 3.87 -2.94 25.97
C ILE A 477 3.09 -4.05 25.26
N GLY A 478 1.85 -4.30 25.68
CA GLY A 478 1.02 -5.38 25.11
C GLY A 478 1.57 -6.80 25.30
N GLY A 479 2.62 -6.99 26.10
CA GLY A 479 3.35 -8.26 26.23
C GLY A 479 4.48 -8.45 25.22
N SER A 480 4.84 -7.41 24.46
CA SER A 480 6.05 -7.34 23.62
C SER A 480 7.01 -6.28 24.14
N GLU A 481 8.30 -6.45 23.91
CA GLU A 481 9.33 -5.48 24.30
C GLU A 481 9.51 -4.42 23.20
N TYR A 482 9.56 -3.16 23.60
CA TYR A 482 9.81 -2.01 22.71
C TYR A 482 10.89 -1.10 23.30
N THR A 483 11.49 -0.24 22.48
CA THR A 483 12.42 0.79 22.97
C THR A 483 11.70 1.83 23.82
N ASN A 484 12.48 2.67 24.52
CA ASN A 484 11.96 3.93 25.03
C ASN A 484 11.44 4.79 23.86
N VAL A 485 10.62 5.78 24.20
CA VAL A 485 10.04 6.71 23.21
C VAL A 485 11.15 7.52 22.53
N VAL A 486 11.13 7.53 21.20
CA VAL A 486 12.08 8.23 20.34
C VAL A 486 11.34 9.07 19.30
N GLN A 487 11.86 10.28 19.03
CA GLN A 487 11.32 11.21 18.03
C GLN A 487 12.41 11.63 17.03
N PRO A 488 12.09 11.89 15.75
CA PRO A 488 13.04 12.50 14.80
C PRO A 488 13.49 13.90 15.23
N GLY A 489 14.75 14.26 14.99
CA GLY A 489 15.28 15.60 15.27
C GLY A 489 14.55 16.71 14.50
N GLU A 490 13.97 16.37 13.35
CA GLU A 490 13.13 17.20 12.49
C GLU A 490 11.87 17.72 13.18
N MET A 491 11.38 17.06 14.25
CA MET A 491 10.18 17.53 14.98
C MET A 491 10.38 18.94 15.56
N ARG A 492 11.62 19.32 15.91
CA ARG A 492 11.95 20.69 16.31
C ARG A 492 11.62 21.74 15.24
N PHE A 493 11.54 21.37 13.96
CA PHE A 493 11.20 22.30 12.88
C PHE A 493 9.75 22.78 12.98
N ALA A 494 8.84 22.00 13.58
CA ALA A 494 7.47 22.43 13.84
C ALA A 494 7.43 23.69 14.73
N ALA A 495 8.27 23.71 15.78
CA ALA A 495 8.31 24.77 16.78
C ALA A 495 9.18 25.98 16.38
N THR A 496 10.36 25.73 15.80
CA THR A 496 11.35 26.79 15.52
C THR A 496 11.50 27.15 14.05
N GLY A 497 10.84 26.43 13.15
CA GLY A 497 11.17 26.42 11.73
C GLY A 497 12.46 25.66 11.44
N ALA A 498 12.74 25.42 10.16
CA ALA A 498 13.99 24.82 9.71
C ALA A 498 15.17 25.81 9.81
N PRO A 499 16.40 25.37 10.16
CA PRO A 499 17.56 26.25 10.29
C PRO A 499 17.82 27.11 9.05
N GLY A 500 17.86 28.43 9.24
CA GLY A 500 18.12 29.41 8.17
C GLY A 500 16.88 29.96 7.47
N PHE A 501 15.67 29.55 7.85
CA PHE A 501 14.41 30.07 7.32
C PHE A 501 13.65 30.88 8.38
N GLU A 502 13.08 32.01 7.97
CA GLU A 502 12.15 32.77 8.80
C GLU A 502 10.72 32.27 8.54
N ILE A 503 10.01 31.90 9.61
CA ILE A 503 8.58 31.63 9.58
C ILE A 503 7.85 32.94 9.20
N PRO A 504 6.93 32.92 8.20
CA PRO A 504 6.16 34.11 7.86
C PRO A 504 5.16 34.48 8.97
N GLU A 505 4.86 35.78 9.10
CA GLU A 505 3.74 36.27 9.92
C GLU A 505 2.45 35.45 9.62
N PRO A 506 1.78 34.89 10.65
CA PRO A 506 0.66 33.96 10.49
C PRO A 506 -0.47 34.52 9.62
N TRP A 507 -1.25 33.63 9.01
CA TRP A 507 -2.34 34.03 8.13
C TRP A 507 -3.53 33.06 8.10
N PHE A 508 -3.27 31.76 8.04
CA PHE A 508 -4.33 30.76 8.08
C PHE A 508 -4.60 30.31 9.51
N GLU A 509 -5.86 29.97 9.79
CA GLU A 509 -6.26 29.39 11.07
C GLU A 509 -6.74 27.94 10.84
N PRO A 510 -6.50 27.00 11.77
CA PRO A 510 -6.94 25.61 11.63
C PRO A 510 -8.44 25.44 11.38
N ARG A 511 -9.29 26.26 12.05
CA ARG A 511 -10.75 26.26 11.84
C ARG A 511 -11.16 26.64 10.42
N ASP A 512 -10.37 27.49 9.75
CA ASP A 512 -10.56 27.94 8.37
C ASP A 512 -9.61 27.21 7.40
N THR A 513 -9.23 25.99 7.78
CA THR A 513 -8.55 25.02 6.91
C THR A 513 -9.41 23.77 6.70
N VAL A 514 -9.25 23.12 5.54
CA VAL A 514 -9.69 21.75 5.28
C VAL A 514 -8.61 20.98 4.52
N ILE A 515 -8.38 19.74 4.90
CA ILE A 515 -7.47 18.81 4.21
C ILE A 515 -8.28 17.89 3.29
N VAL A 516 -7.78 17.64 2.09
CA VAL A 516 -8.39 16.78 1.06
C VAL A 516 -7.45 15.64 0.73
N THR A 517 -8.00 14.43 0.65
CA THR A 517 -7.27 13.18 0.40
C THR A 517 -8.12 12.26 -0.46
N ASP A 518 -7.47 11.30 -1.12
CA ASP A 518 -8.08 10.09 -1.71
C ASP A 518 -7.87 8.87 -0.79
N GLY A 519 -7.54 9.11 0.47
CA GLY A 519 -7.20 8.10 1.47
C GLY A 519 -5.77 7.55 1.41
N HIS A 520 -5.02 7.71 0.32
CA HIS A 520 -3.69 7.08 0.19
C HIS A 520 -2.64 7.63 1.19
N CYS A 521 -2.80 8.88 1.62
CA CYS A 521 -1.87 9.64 2.48
C CYS A 521 -1.07 8.77 3.48
N ALA A 522 0.24 8.64 3.25
CA ALA A 522 1.12 7.72 3.97
C ALA A 522 2.39 8.40 4.51
N SER A 523 3.07 7.74 5.45
CA SER A 523 4.40 8.12 5.94
C SER A 523 4.44 9.58 6.42
N ALA A 524 5.31 10.43 5.87
CA ALA A 524 5.35 11.87 6.18
C ALA A 524 4.00 12.61 5.97
N CYS A 525 3.13 12.15 5.06
CA CYS A 525 1.77 12.67 4.93
C CYS A 525 0.90 12.26 6.12
N ALA A 526 0.95 10.97 6.51
CA ALA A 526 0.18 10.43 7.63
C ALA A 526 0.47 11.18 8.94
N TYR A 527 1.73 11.55 9.20
CA TYR A 527 2.08 12.35 10.38
C TYR A 527 1.46 13.75 10.32
N VAL A 528 1.75 14.54 9.29
CA VAL A 528 1.32 15.94 9.27
C VAL A 528 -0.21 16.09 9.17
N VAL A 529 -0.91 15.18 8.50
CA VAL A 529 -2.38 15.14 8.51
C VAL A 529 -2.90 14.68 9.88
N GLY A 530 -2.28 13.67 10.50
CA GLY A 530 -2.62 13.20 11.84
C GLY A 530 -2.49 14.31 12.89
N MET A 531 -1.37 15.01 12.90
CA MET A 531 -1.12 16.16 13.79
C MET A 531 -2.12 17.29 13.56
N MET A 532 -2.26 17.76 12.30
CA MET A 532 -3.22 18.82 11.96
C MET A 532 -4.67 18.46 12.32
N ALA A 533 -5.07 17.19 12.18
CA ALA A 533 -6.42 16.73 12.54
C ALA A 533 -6.63 16.57 14.05
N ARG A 534 -5.66 15.98 14.77
CA ARG A 534 -5.78 15.65 16.21
C ARG A 534 -5.46 16.84 17.12
N GLU A 535 -4.35 17.53 16.90
CA GLU A 535 -3.88 18.66 17.73
C GLU A 535 -4.61 19.96 17.40
N LEU A 536 -4.73 20.27 16.10
CA LEU A 536 -5.26 21.56 15.62
C LEU A 536 -6.74 21.51 15.23
N GLY A 537 -7.36 20.33 15.17
CA GLY A 537 -8.76 20.17 14.78
C GLY A 537 -9.06 20.49 13.31
N VAL A 538 -8.07 20.42 12.42
CA VAL A 538 -8.26 20.61 10.98
C VAL A 538 -9.09 19.47 10.42
N GLN A 539 -10.27 19.80 9.91
CA GLN A 539 -11.18 18.80 9.38
C GLN A 539 -10.71 18.25 8.03
N THR A 540 -10.99 16.97 7.79
CA THR A 540 -10.56 16.22 6.60
C THR A 540 -11.74 15.82 5.70
N VAL A 541 -11.50 15.77 4.40
CA VAL A 541 -12.41 15.22 3.38
C VAL A 541 -11.68 14.10 2.63
N ALA A 542 -12.30 12.92 2.57
CA ALA A 542 -11.84 11.79 1.78
C ALA A 542 -12.65 11.67 0.48
N LEU A 543 -11.96 11.42 -0.63
CA LEU A 543 -12.54 11.34 -1.98
C LEU A 543 -12.53 9.91 -2.52
N GLY A 544 -13.59 9.55 -3.24
CA GLY A 544 -13.71 8.24 -3.91
C GLY A 544 -14.12 7.12 -2.94
N GLY A 545 -13.34 6.05 -2.90
CA GLY A 545 -13.59 4.85 -2.10
C GLY A 545 -14.57 3.84 -2.73
N ARG A 546 -14.80 2.75 -1.99
CA ARG A 546 -15.76 1.70 -2.34
C ARG A 546 -17.17 2.28 -2.47
N PRO A 547 -18.05 1.71 -3.32
CA PRO A 547 -19.39 2.24 -3.59
C PRO A 547 -20.40 1.97 -2.48
N ILE A 548 -20.07 2.36 -1.24
CA ILE A 548 -20.85 2.12 -0.01
C ILE A 548 -21.15 3.42 0.75
N GLU A 549 -22.32 3.47 1.38
CA GLU A 549 -22.73 4.54 2.31
C GLU A 549 -22.09 4.32 3.70
N ALA A 550 -20.79 4.60 3.79
CA ALA A 550 -19.96 4.47 4.99
C ALA A 550 -18.88 5.58 5.03
N PRO A 551 -18.23 5.82 6.18
CA PRO A 551 -17.03 6.65 6.25
C PRO A 551 -15.83 6.00 5.53
N MET A 552 -14.77 6.77 5.37
CA MET A 552 -13.49 6.41 4.76
C MET A 552 -12.40 7.18 5.50
N GLN A 553 -11.20 6.60 5.69
CA GLN A 553 -10.10 7.32 6.35
C GLN A 553 -9.50 8.39 5.43
N ALA A 554 -9.01 9.48 6.02
CA ALA A 554 -8.14 10.43 5.32
C ALA A 554 -6.69 9.90 5.20
N ILE A 555 -6.32 8.97 6.09
CA ILE A 555 -4.99 8.38 6.22
C ILE A 555 -5.16 6.86 6.20
N GLY A 556 -5.05 6.27 5.02
CA GLY A 556 -5.23 4.84 4.74
C GLY A 556 -3.94 4.08 4.47
N GLY A 557 -2.87 4.76 4.05
CA GLY A 557 -1.55 4.15 3.90
C GLY A 557 -0.84 3.89 5.24
N THR A 558 0.47 3.64 5.19
CA THR A 558 1.29 3.46 6.41
C THR A 558 1.32 4.71 7.29
N LYS A 559 1.16 4.50 8.60
CA LYS A 559 1.21 5.51 9.65
C LYS A 559 2.42 5.35 10.60
N GLY A 560 3.34 4.42 10.32
CA GLY A 560 4.60 4.19 11.04
C GLY A 560 5.85 4.59 10.23
N GLY A 561 7.02 4.58 10.86
CA GLY A 561 8.30 4.96 10.26
C GLY A 561 9.40 5.20 11.31
N PRO A 562 10.63 5.56 10.90
CA PRO A 562 11.09 5.75 9.52
C PRO A 562 11.23 4.41 8.76
N VAL A 563 11.56 4.52 7.47
CA VAL A 563 12.06 3.37 6.69
C VAL A 563 13.54 3.19 6.98
N ILE A 564 13.97 1.95 7.16
CA ILE A 564 15.38 1.55 7.06
C ILE A 564 15.52 0.43 6.03
N THR A 565 16.69 0.35 5.39
CA THR A 565 17.01 -0.70 4.39
C THR A 565 18.28 -1.45 4.76
N LEU A 566 18.47 -2.67 4.26
CA LEU A 566 19.49 -3.59 4.80
C LEU A 566 20.95 -3.17 4.50
N TYR A 567 21.23 -2.71 3.28
CA TYR A 567 22.59 -2.45 2.79
C TYR A 567 23.51 -1.60 3.70
N PRO A 568 23.09 -0.47 4.29
CA PRO A 568 23.97 0.37 5.12
C PRO A 568 24.51 -0.37 6.34
N TYR A 569 23.68 -1.23 6.94
CA TYR A 569 24.06 -2.01 8.11
C TYR A 569 25.03 -3.14 7.75
N GLN A 570 24.96 -3.69 6.53
CA GLN A 570 25.97 -4.60 5.97
C GLN A 570 27.34 -3.93 5.79
N LEU A 571 27.40 -2.62 5.59
CA LEU A 571 28.66 -1.87 5.53
C LEU A 571 29.24 -1.54 6.92
N ILE A 572 28.39 -1.47 7.95
CA ILE A 572 28.77 -1.10 9.32
C ILE A 572 29.16 -2.33 10.15
N TYR A 573 28.41 -3.43 10.00
CA TYR A 573 28.55 -4.63 10.81
C TYR A 573 29.97 -5.26 10.79
N PRO A 574 30.71 -5.31 9.67
CA PRO A 574 32.09 -5.80 9.63
C PRO A 574 33.08 -5.02 10.52
N ALA A 575 32.73 -3.81 10.97
CA ALA A 575 33.51 -3.13 12.00
C ALA A 575 33.16 -3.63 13.41
N LEU A 576 31.87 -3.86 13.69
CA LEU A 576 31.34 -4.27 14.99
C LEU A 576 31.77 -5.69 15.40
N GLU A 577 31.78 -6.64 14.46
CA GLU A 577 32.21 -8.03 14.73
C GLU A 577 33.69 -8.15 15.13
N THR A 578 34.51 -7.14 14.84
CA THR A 578 35.92 -7.11 15.29
C THR A 578 36.07 -6.71 16.77
N LEU A 579 35.01 -6.16 17.37
CA LEU A 579 34.97 -5.67 18.75
C LEU A 579 34.49 -6.76 19.71
N ALA A 580 33.46 -7.51 19.31
CA ALA A 580 32.95 -8.67 20.04
C ALA A 580 32.36 -9.71 19.07
N VAL A 581 32.32 -10.97 19.53
CA VAL A 581 31.58 -12.05 18.86
C VAL A 581 30.14 -12.05 19.41
N PRO A 582 29.10 -12.14 18.57
CA PRO A 582 27.72 -12.22 19.05
C PRO A 582 27.45 -13.51 19.86
N PRO A 583 26.53 -13.48 20.83
CA PRO A 583 26.02 -14.69 21.48
C PRO A 583 25.43 -15.67 20.46
N GLY A 584 25.52 -16.98 20.74
CA GLY A 584 25.08 -18.03 19.80
C GLY A 584 23.57 -18.13 19.59
N ASP A 585 22.79 -17.36 20.34
CA ASP A 585 21.35 -17.13 20.27
C ASP A 585 20.97 -15.81 19.59
N VAL A 586 21.95 -14.99 19.18
CA VAL A 586 21.75 -13.73 18.44
C VAL A 586 22.14 -13.94 16.97
N ASP A 587 21.14 -14.15 16.12
CA ASP A 587 21.35 -14.26 14.68
C ASP A 587 21.51 -12.86 14.04
N LEU A 588 22.61 -12.68 13.32
CA LEU A 588 23.00 -11.46 12.61
C LEU A 588 23.42 -11.78 11.16
N THR A 589 23.04 -12.96 10.65
CA THR A 589 23.40 -13.47 9.32
C THR A 589 23.29 -12.44 8.18
N PRO A 590 22.17 -11.70 7.99
CA PRO A 590 22.06 -10.75 6.88
C PRO A 590 23.00 -9.53 6.96
N PHE A 591 23.65 -9.30 8.11
CA PHE A 591 24.65 -8.25 8.31
C PHE A 591 26.08 -8.79 8.23
N ALA A 592 26.30 -10.02 8.69
CA ALA A 592 27.59 -10.72 8.68
C ALA A 592 27.95 -11.29 7.30
N ASP A 593 26.97 -11.80 6.56
CA ASP A 593 27.11 -12.21 5.16
C ASP A 593 26.38 -11.21 4.26
N PRO A 594 27.11 -10.30 3.57
CA PRO A 594 26.51 -9.34 2.66
C PRO A 594 26.06 -9.98 1.32
N THR A 595 26.21 -11.30 1.14
CA THR A 595 25.79 -12.01 -0.08
C THR A 595 24.51 -12.82 0.15
N PRO A 596 23.36 -12.38 -0.40
CA PRO A 596 22.11 -13.12 -0.30
C PRO A 596 22.18 -14.53 -0.92
N PRO A 597 21.47 -15.54 -0.37
CA PRO A 597 21.43 -16.90 -0.93
C PRO A 597 20.84 -17.00 -2.34
N LEU A 598 19.99 -16.05 -2.73
CA LEU A 598 19.51 -15.80 -4.10
C LEU A 598 19.81 -14.35 -4.48
N ALA A 599 20.32 -14.14 -5.70
CA ALA A 599 20.57 -12.83 -6.27
C ALA A 599 19.25 -12.09 -6.62
N GLY A 600 19.35 -10.77 -6.80
CA GLY A 600 18.20 -9.95 -7.18
C GLY A 600 18.40 -8.46 -6.98
N PRO A 601 17.32 -7.68 -6.73
CA PRO A 601 17.42 -6.27 -6.41
C PRO A 601 18.31 -6.02 -5.17
N SER A 602 19.14 -4.96 -5.24
CA SER A 602 20.05 -4.53 -4.18
C SER A 602 19.39 -4.51 -2.79
N THR A 603 20.16 -4.87 -1.75
CA THR A 603 19.75 -4.78 -0.34
C THR A 603 19.46 -3.33 0.11
N GLU A 604 19.75 -2.32 -0.71
CA GLU A 604 19.25 -0.94 -0.59
C GLU A 604 17.73 -0.83 -0.78
N SER A 605 17.10 -1.78 -1.48
CA SER A 605 15.65 -1.83 -1.71
C SER A 605 14.89 -2.77 -0.76
N TRP A 606 15.61 -3.48 0.11
CA TRP A 606 15.03 -4.38 1.10
C TRP A 606 14.68 -3.56 2.33
N ALA A 607 13.41 -3.23 2.50
CA ALA A 607 12.94 -2.20 3.42
C ALA A 607 12.10 -2.78 4.56
N VAL A 608 12.18 -2.15 5.74
CA VAL A 608 11.26 -2.35 6.87
C VAL A 608 10.82 -1.03 7.46
N ASN A 609 9.64 -1.03 8.07
CA ASN A 609 9.19 0.01 8.98
C ASN A 609 9.87 -0.20 10.36
N SER A 610 10.81 0.66 10.75
CA SER A 610 11.62 0.43 11.94
C SER A 610 10.90 0.69 13.26
N ALA A 611 9.89 1.57 13.27
CA ALA A 611 9.19 1.94 14.50
C ALA A 611 7.67 2.13 14.29
N ASN A 612 6.95 1.80 15.36
CA ASN A 612 5.52 2.10 15.52
C ASN A 612 5.39 3.52 16.06
N VAL A 613 4.40 4.28 15.59
CA VAL A 613 4.07 5.61 16.15
C VAL A 613 2.82 5.53 17.01
N TYR A 614 2.81 6.24 18.12
CA TYR A 614 1.79 6.22 19.17
C TYR A 614 1.11 7.59 19.29
N LEU A 615 0.05 7.67 20.09
CA LEU A 615 -0.57 8.94 20.48
C LEU A 615 0.04 9.43 21.79
N ASP A 616 0.21 10.74 21.93
CA ASP A 616 0.84 11.36 23.11
C ASP A 616 0.06 11.10 24.41
N ASP A 617 -1.26 10.91 24.32
CA ASP A 617 -2.13 10.58 25.43
C ASP A 617 -2.37 9.05 25.61
N ASP A 618 -1.76 8.21 24.76
CA ASP A 618 -1.94 6.75 24.75
C ASP A 618 -0.67 6.00 24.28
N LEU A 619 0.48 6.34 24.88
CA LEU A 619 1.82 5.80 24.58
C LEU A 619 1.98 4.30 24.92
N ASP A 620 1.11 3.77 25.78
CA ASP A 620 1.03 2.34 26.15
C ASP A 620 -0.04 1.58 25.33
N GLY A 621 -0.77 2.28 24.46
CA GLY A 621 -1.87 1.74 23.67
C GLY A 621 -1.42 1.11 22.34
N MET A 622 -2.38 0.97 21.41
CA MET A 622 -2.07 0.50 20.06
C MET A 622 -1.36 1.59 19.23
N PRO A 623 -0.38 1.24 18.38
CA PRO A 623 0.17 2.18 17.40
C PRO A 623 -0.92 2.77 16.49
N VAL A 624 -0.74 4.00 16.02
CA VAL A 624 -1.69 4.69 15.12
C VAL A 624 -1.93 3.91 13.83
N GLN A 625 -0.95 3.12 13.38
CA GLN A 625 -1.03 2.11 12.31
C GLN A 625 -2.32 1.26 12.43
N PHE A 626 -2.64 0.79 13.63
CA PHE A 626 -3.75 -0.13 13.89
C PHE A 626 -5.04 0.55 14.37
N ARG A 627 -5.14 1.89 14.28
CA ARG A 627 -6.33 2.67 14.68
C ARG A 627 -7.11 3.18 13.48
N TYR A 628 -8.44 3.10 13.56
CA TYR A 628 -9.35 3.56 12.52
C TYR A 628 -9.74 5.03 12.69
N GLU A 629 -9.40 5.86 11.70
CA GLU A 629 -9.54 7.31 11.76
C GLU A 629 -10.28 7.86 10.53
N ALA A 630 -11.62 7.77 10.54
CA ALA A 630 -12.46 8.29 9.47
C ALA A 630 -12.23 9.80 9.22
N ALA A 631 -12.38 10.22 7.98
CA ALA A 631 -12.49 11.64 7.65
C ALA A 631 -13.79 12.26 8.21
N ASN A 632 -13.85 13.59 8.33
CA ASN A 632 -15.08 14.29 8.73
C ASN A 632 -16.18 14.20 7.64
N CYS A 633 -15.80 13.89 6.40
CA CYS A 633 -16.69 13.80 5.24
C CYS A 633 -16.09 12.85 4.19
N LYS A 634 -16.92 11.97 3.61
CA LYS A 634 -16.62 11.28 2.34
C LYS A 634 -17.40 11.93 1.20
N LEU A 635 -16.78 12.09 0.03
CA LEU A 635 -17.41 12.46 -1.23
C LEU A 635 -16.96 11.52 -2.35
N PHE A 636 -17.85 11.16 -3.26
CA PHE A 636 -17.47 10.42 -4.48
C PHE A 636 -17.05 11.37 -5.60
N PHE A 637 -16.12 10.93 -6.46
CA PHE A 637 -15.81 11.66 -7.69
C PHE A 637 -17.03 11.75 -8.61
N THR A 638 -17.10 12.81 -9.40
CA THR A 638 -18.17 13.10 -10.36
C THR A 638 -17.58 13.33 -11.73
N TRP A 639 -18.43 13.40 -12.76
CA TRP A 639 -18.02 13.71 -14.14
C TRP A 639 -17.15 14.97 -14.25
N GLU A 640 -17.44 16.01 -13.47
CA GLU A 640 -16.63 17.24 -13.41
C GLU A 640 -15.38 17.05 -12.51
N THR A 641 -15.58 16.55 -11.28
CA THR A 641 -14.52 16.55 -10.26
C THR A 641 -13.44 15.48 -10.42
N LEU A 642 -13.55 14.54 -11.38
CA LEU A 642 -12.49 13.56 -11.66
C LEU A 642 -11.23 14.21 -12.26
N THR A 643 -11.39 15.26 -13.08
CA THR A 643 -10.27 15.91 -13.80
C THR A 643 -10.30 17.44 -13.77
N ASP A 644 -11.34 18.10 -13.24
CA ASP A 644 -11.31 19.54 -12.95
C ASP A 644 -11.09 19.74 -11.44
N PHE A 645 -9.85 20.05 -11.06
CA PHE A 645 -9.48 20.31 -9.67
C PHE A 645 -10.18 21.55 -9.11
N THR A 646 -10.49 22.54 -9.94
CA THR A 646 -11.23 23.73 -9.48
C THR A 646 -12.67 23.33 -9.08
N LYS A 647 -13.30 22.39 -9.80
CA LYS A 647 -14.61 21.83 -9.43
C LYS A 647 -14.54 20.95 -8.19
N LEU A 648 -13.46 20.17 -8.05
CA LEU A 648 -13.18 19.39 -6.84
C LEU A 648 -13.07 20.29 -5.61
N TRP A 649 -12.29 21.37 -5.68
CA TRP A 649 -12.15 22.34 -4.60
C TRP A 649 -13.46 23.12 -4.35
N GLU A 650 -14.24 23.44 -5.38
CA GLU A 650 -15.60 23.96 -5.19
C GLU A 650 -16.47 23.00 -4.37
N ALA A 651 -16.43 21.69 -4.61
CA ALA A 651 -17.20 20.71 -3.85
C ALA A 651 -16.75 20.63 -2.37
N VAL A 652 -15.43 20.57 -2.13
CA VAL A 652 -14.81 20.57 -0.80
C VAL A 652 -15.19 21.82 0.00
N VAL A 653 -15.05 23.01 -0.60
CA VAL A 653 -15.40 24.28 0.06
C VAL A 653 -16.89 24.32 0.42
N ASN A 654 -17.76 23.71 -0.41
CA ASN A 654 -19.19 23.66 -0.14
C ASN A 654 -19.55 22.76 1.07
N VAL A 655 -18.88 21.62 1.29
CA VAL A 655 -19.15 20.78 2.47
C VAL A 655 -18.55 21.36 3.76
N LYS A 656 -17.38 22.00 3.68
CA LYS A 656 -16.70 22.60 4.83
C LYS A 656 -17.36 23.89 5.34
N TRP A 657 -17.75 24.81 4.45
CA TRP A 657 -18.24 26.14 4.85
C TRP A 657 -19.68 26.46 4.45
N ASN A 658 -20.23 25.86 3.38
CA ASN A 658 -21.52 26.29 2.81
C ASN A 658 -22.69 25.32 3.08
N GLY A 659 -22.52 24.33 3.97
CA GLY A 659 -23.58 23.43 4.40
C GLY A 659 -24.04 22.41 3.35
N ALA A 660 -23.20 22.09 2.35
CA ALA A 660 -23.41 20.91 1.53
C ALA A 660 -23.24 19.62 2.35
N LYS A 661 -23.72 18.50 1.81
CA LYS A 661 -23.75 17.22 2.50
C LYS A 661 -22.56 16.33 2.15
N CYS A 662 -22.24 15.42 3.06
CA CYS A 662 -21.33 14.30 2.82
C CYS A 662 -22.12 13.06 2.35
N VAL A 663 -21.41 12.02 1.88
CA VAL A 663 -21.98 10.69 1.64
C VAL A 663 -22.69 10.22 2.91
N LYS A 664 -23.87 9.60 2.76
CA LYS A 664 -24.71 9.16 3.88
C LYS A 664 -23.91 8.20 4.79
N GLY A 665 -23.89 8.50 6.09
CA GLY A 665 -23.14 7.75 7.09
C GLY A 665 -21.66 8.12 7.25
N SER A 666 -21.10 9.02 6.42
CA SER A 666 -19.68 9.43 6.47
C SER A 666 -19.38 10.68 7.32
N THR A 667 -20.32 11.13 8.13
CA THR A 667 -20.20 12.33 8.97
C THR A 667 -21.09 12.21 10.21
N THR A 668 -20.81 13.00 11.24
CA THR A 668 -21.45 12.93 12.57
C THR A 668 -22.70 13.82 12.73
N ASN A 669 -22.91 14.84 11.87
CA ASN A 669 -24.11 15.67 11.95
C ASN A 669 -25.35 14.93 11.40
N ALA A 670 -26.43 14.92 12.17
CA ALA A 670 -27.67 14.19 11.83
C ALA A 670 -28.42 14.70 10.58
N ASP A 671 -28.09 15.89 10.07
CA ASP A 671 -28.62 16.41 8.81
C ASP A 671 -27.77 16.01 7.58
N GLY A 672 -26.60 15.40 7.79
CA GLY A 672 -25.65 15.00 6.76
C GLY A 672 -24.64 16.07 6.35
N THR A 673 -24.57 17.21 7.03
CA THR A 673 -23.48 18.20 6.84
C THR A 673 -22.17 17.75 7.51
N MET A 674 -21.04 18.40 7.23
CA MET A 674 -19.75 18.00 7.79
C MET A 674 -19.64 18.32 9.29
N GLY A 675 -19.44 17.30 10.13
CA GLY A 675 -19.32 17.44 11.57
C GLY A 675 -17.92 17.78 12.04
N SER A 676 -17.81 18.40 13.23
CA SER A 676 -16.53 18.74 13.85
C SER A 676 -15.79 17.52 14.43
N THR A 677 -16.50 16.44 14.72
CA THR A 677 -15.93 15.12 15.08
C THR A 677 -16.11 14.13 13.95
N THR A 678 -15.24 13.12 13.91
CA THR A 678 -15.24 12.04 12.91
C THR A 678 -16.15 10.88 13.33
N PRO A 679 -16.68 10.08 12.37
CA PRO A 679 -17.34 8.82 12.69
C PRO A 679 -16.35 7.81 13.31
N GLY A 680 -16.79 7.04 14.30
CA GLY A 680 -16.01 5.93 14.85
C GLY A 680 -16.00 4.69 13.93
N TYR A 681 -15.21 3.69 14.31
CA TYR A 681 -15.15 2.38 13.64
C TYR A 681 -16.53 1.70 13.55
N SER A 682 -16.72 0.91 12.48
CA SER A 682 -17.83 -0.05 12.37
C SER A 682 -17.47 -1.16 11.39
N GLU A 683 -18.09 -2.34 11.53
CA GLU A 683 -17.80 -3.50 10.65
C GLU A 683 -17.96 -3.20 9.13
N LYS A 684 -18.75 -2.18 8.77
CA LYS A 684 -18.96 -1.74 7.39
C LYS A 684 -17.70 -1.25 6.67
N VAL A 685 -16.67 -0.82 7.40
CA VAL A 685 -15.42 -0.31 6.80
C VAL A 685 -14.35 -1.40 6.67
N VAL A 686 -14.55 -2.57 7.28
CA VAL A 686 -13.68 -3.75 7.12
C VAL A 686 -13.74 -4.24 5.66
N SER A 687 -12.67 -4.88 5.18
CA SER A 687 -12.69 -5.57 3.88
C SER A 687 -13.55 -6.83 3.95
N SER A 688 -14.53 -6.95 3.05
CA SER A 688 -15.26 -8.20 2.80
C SER A 688 -14.48 -9.20 1.93
N PHE A 689 -13.39 -8.76 1.31
CA PHE A 689 -12.51 -9.56 0.45
C PHE A 689 -11.23 -9.94 1.21
N LYS A 690 -10.69 -11.12 0.90
CA LYS A 690 -9.44 -11.65 1.47
C LYS A 690 -8.47 -12.02 0.36
N TRP A 691 -7.18 -11.98 0.66
CA TRP A 691 -6.15 -12.51 -0.23
C TRP A 691 -6.30 -14.03 -0.36
N ALA A 692 -5.72 -14.61 -1.41
CA ALA A 692 -5.70 -16.07 -1.53
C ALA A 692 -4.96 -16.71 -0.32
N ALA A 693 -5.53 -17.81 0.19
CA ALA A 693 -4.97 -18.51 1.35
C ALA A 693 -3.57 -19.09 1.05
N GLY A 694 -2.69 -19.05 2.05
CA GLY A 694 -1.30 -19.49 1.95
C GLY A 694 -0.51 -19.25 3.25
N PRO A 695 0.83 -19.17 3.18
CA PRO A 695 1.69 -18.91 4.34
C PRO A 695 1.26 -17.72 5.20
N GLY A 696 1.36 -17.88 6.52
CA GLY A 696 1.15 -16.82 7.51
C GLY A 696 -0.30 -16.42 7.78
N ASP A 697 -1.30 -17.08 7.18
CA ASP A 697 -2.70 -16.80 7.50
C ASP A 697 -3.05 -17.24 8.92
N VAL A 698 -3.60 -16.31 9.70
CA VAL A 698 -4.09 -16.58 11.06
C VAL A 698 -5.56 -17.05 11.01
N ALA A 699 -5.99 -17.78 12.04
CA ALA A 699 -7.39 -18.18 12.15
C ALA A 699 -8.28 -16.96 12.40
N ASP A 700 -9.36 -16.83 11.62
CA ASP A 700 -10.34 -15.75 11.80
C ASP A 700 -10.90 -15.74 13.23
N LYS A 701 -10.69 -14.63 13.95
CA LYS A 701 -11.54 -14.29 15.09
C LYS A 701 -12.98 -14.17 14.58
N ALA A 702 -13.90 -14.85 15.25
CA ALA A 702 -15.33 -14.67 15.01
C ALA A 702 -15.75 -13.27 15.49
N LYS A 703 -15.66 -12.26 14.61
CA LYS A 703 -16.27 -10.94 14.84
C LYS A 703 -17.77 -11.16 15.09
N SER A 704 -18.28 -10.57 16.16
CA SER A 704 -19.62 -10.89 16.67
C SER A 704 -20.69 -10.30 15.77
N GLU A 705 -21.47 -11.15 15.08
CA GLU A 705 -22.51 -10.72 14.13
C GLU A 705 -23.39 -9.60 14.71
N GLY A 706 -23.19 -8.36 14.24
CA GLY A 706 -23.93 -7.19 14.66
C GLY A 706 -25.41 -7.31 14.28
N GLY A 707 -26.23 -7.74 15.25
CA GLY A 707 -27.61 -8.14 15.03
C GLY A 707 -28.44 -7.12 14.24
N SER A 708 -29.05 -7.58 13.13
CA SER A 708 -29.88 -6.74 12.27
C SER A 708 -31.20 -6.35 12.96
N GLU A 709 -31.23 -5.18 13.62
CA GLU A 709 -32.45 -4.61 14.20
C GLU A 709 -33.44 -4.12 13.13
N ASN A 710 -34.11 -5.05 12.44
CA ASN A 710 -35.39 -4.78 11.80
C ASN A 710 -36.52 -4.93 12.84
N GLY A 711 -36.87 -3.83 13.52
CA GLY A 711 -37.90 -3.83 14.56
C GLY A 711 -39.31 -4.09 14.02
N GLY A 712 -40.08 -5.00 14.66
CA GLY A 712 -41.43 -5.33 14.18
C GLY A 712 -42.28 -6.29 15.04
N GLY A 713 -42.84 -5.80 16.15
CA GLY A 713 -44.07 -6.37 16.76
C GLY A 713 -43.88 -7.47 17.80
N GLY A 714 -44.29 -7.19 19.05
CA GLY A 714 -44.21 -8.14 20.17
C GLY A 714 -45.38 -9.13 20.28
N GLY A 715 -45.19 -10.17 21.10
CA GLY A 715 -46.21 -11.18 21.43
C GLY A 715 -45.80 -12.02 22.64
N ASP A 716 -46.56 -11.91 23.72
CA ASP A 716 -46.41 -12.59 25.02
C ASP A 716 -46.55 -14.14 24.96
N GLY A 717 -46.01 -14.88 25.94
CA GLY A 717 -46.30 -16.33 26.09
C GLY A 717 -45.15 -17.24 26.56
N GLY A 718 -44.86 -17.27 27.87
CA GLY A 718 -43.70 -17.98 28.43
C GLY A 718 -43.72 -19.52 28.53
N GLY A 719 -42.58 -20.06 29.00
CA GLY A 719 -42.59 -21.14 30.01
C GLY A 719 -41.97 -22.51 29.69
N GLY A 720 -40.67 -22.65 29.96
CA GLY A 720 -40.15 -23.71 30.84
C GLY A 720 -39.86 -25.13 30.32
N GLY A 721 -38.88 -25.79 30.97
CA GLY A 721 -38.70 -27.24 30.99
C GLY A 721 -37.66 -27.80 30.00
N GLY A 722 -36.51 -28.26 30.53
CA GLY A 722 -35.47 -28.92 29.73
C GLY A 722 -35.68 -30.43 29.56
N GLY A 723 -34.82 -31.04 28.75
CA GLY A 723 -34.73 -32.49 28.57
C GLY A 723 -33.57 -32.84 27.63
N ALA A 724 -32.85 -33.92 27.93
CA ALA A 724 -31.81 -34.46 27.08
C ALA A 724 -32.04 -35.96 26.91
N GLU A 725 -31.92 -36.49 25.69
CA GLU A 725 -31.38 -37.82 25.34
C GLU A 725 -31.63 -38.19 23.86
N GLY A 726 -30.64 -38.86 23.26
CA GLY A 726 -30.74 -39.94 22.25
C GLY A 726 -31.72 -39.85 21.06
N GLY A 727 -31.17 -39.86 19.84
CA GLY A 727 -31.91 -40.14 18.61
C GLY A 727 -31.00 -40.43 17.42
N ASP A 728 -30.75 -41.70 17.12
CA ASP A 728 -29.96 -42.16 15.96
C ASP A 728 -30.87 -42.47 14.75
N GLY A 729 -30.39 -42.31 13.52
CA GLY A 729 -31.15 -42.63 12.29
C GLY A 729 -30.97 -41.65 11.12
N GLY A 730 -29.98 -41.89 10.26
CA GLY A 730 -29.66 -41.03 9.10
C GLY A 730 -30.44 -41.32 7.81
N GLY A 731 -30.16 -40.52 6.77
CA GLY A 731 -30.60 -40.75 5.38
C GLY A 731 -30.87 -39.46 4.59
N GLY A 732 -29.91 -39.02 3.77
CA GLY A 732 -30.04 -37.90 2.84
C GLY A 732 -28.80 -37.77 1.95
N GLU A 733 -29.00 -37.54 0.65
CA GLU A 733 -27.91 -37.58 -0.36
C GLU A 733 -27.34 -36.19 -0.70
N ALA A 734 -26.11 -36.23 -1.22
CA ALA A 734 -25.24 -35.16 -1.68
C ALA A 734 -25.86 -33.86 -2.22
N GLY A 735 -25.28 -32.73 -1.79
CA GLY A 735 -25.05 -31.56 -2.62
C GLY A 735 -23.54 -31.38 -2.83
N ASN A 736 -23.07 -31.38 -4.08
CA ASN A 736 -21.69 -31.03 -4.43
C ASN A 736 -21.62 -29.52 -4.68
N ASP A 737 -21.15 -28.75 -3.69
CA ASP A 737 -20.73 -27.37 -3.93
C ASP A 737 -19.23 -27.36 -4.30
N GLU A 738 -18.95 -27.60 -5.58
CA GLU A 738 -17.63 -27.44 -6.19
C GLU A 738 -17.29 -25.94 -6.28
N ASN A 739 -16.82 -25.36 -5.18
CA ASN A 739 -16.39 -23.97 -5.12
C ASN A 739 -15.29 -23.68 -6.15
N ALA A 740 -15.62 -22.88 -7.16
CA ALA A 740 -14.72 -22.56 -8.26
C ALA A 740 -13.55 -21.68 -7.78
N ALA A 741 -12.34 -22.23 -7.81
CA ALA A 741 -11.09 -21.52 -7.50
C ALA A 741 -10.74 -20.52 -8.62
N GLY A 742 -11.43 -19.38 -8.62
CA GLY A 742 -11.37 -18.32 -9.63
C GLY A 742 -10.19 -17.36 -9.48
N ASN A 743 -8.98 -17.85 -9.74
CA ASN A 743 -7.83 -17.11 -10.30
C ASN A 743 -8.10 -15.64 -10.74
N VAL A 744 -7.63 -14.64 -9.98
CA VAL A 744 -7.59 -13.21 -10.38
C VAL A 744 -6.17 -12.65 -10.23
N ARG A 745 -5.74 -11.78 -11.15
CA ARG A 745 -4.40 -11.15 -11.13
C ARG A 745 -4.37 -9.72 -10.63
N ILE A 746 -3.23 -9.41 -10.02
CA ILE A 746 -3.10 -8.35 -9.04
C ILE A 746 -1.79 -7.58 -9.24
N SER A 747 -1.89 -6.30 -9.55
CA SER A 747 -0.81 -5.35 -9.89
C SER A 747 -0.49 -4.30 -8.64
N LEU A 748 1.44 -3.58 -7.54
CA LEU A 748 2.03 -2.74 -6.43
C LEU A 748 2.72 -1.48 -6.97
N TRP A 749 2.54 -0.39 -6.24
CA TRP A 749 3.47 0.74 -6.18
C TRP A 749 3.51 1.26 -4.74
N THR A 750 4.62 1.05 -4.05
CA THR A 750 4.94 1.83 -2.84
C THR A 750 6.45 1.91 -2.71
N THR A 751 7.01 3.06 -3.08
CA THR A 751 8.47 3.26 -3.08
C THR A 751 8.90 4.05 -1.85
N CYS A 752 9.77 3.45 -1.04
CA CYS A 752 10.45 4.14 0.05
C CYS A 752 11.58 5.01 -0.48
N VAL A 753 11.47 6.33 -0.35
CA VAL A 753 12.59 7.25 -0.67
C VAL A 753 13.55 7.33 0.52
N VAL A 754 14.49 6.37 0.57
CA VAL A 754 15.59 6.37 1.55
C VAL A 754 16.71 7.27 1.03
N ALA A 755 16.73 8.54 1.45
CA ALA A 755 17.82 9.44 1.15
C ALA A 755 18.93 9.33 2.21
N PHE A 756 20.14 8.96 1.78
CA PHE A 756 21.28 8.89 2.69
C PHE A 756 21.77 10.26 3.13
N VAL A 757 21.50 10.58 4.40
CA VAL A 757 22.21 11.62 5.14
C VAL A 757 23.66 11.16 5.40
N THR A 758 24.47 11.20 4.36
CA THR A 758 25.92 10.99 4.44
C THR A 758 26.55 12.22 5.08
N ILE A 759 26.59 12.24 6.42
CA ILE A 759 27.34 13.24 7.19
C ILE A 759 28.83 13.05 6.87
N THR A 760 29.28 13.83 5.88
CA THR A 760 30.70 13.98 5.60
C THR A 760 31.29 14.79 6.75
N VAL A 761 31.88 14.10 7.72
CA VAL A 761 32.50 14.71 8.92
C VAL A 761 33.62 15.65 8.50
N TYR A 762 33.30 16.95 8.39
CA TYR A 762 34.28 18.00 8.21
C TYR A 762 34.87 18.39 9.56
N ALA A 763 36.06 17.89 9.83
CA ALA A 763 36.76 18.13 11.09
C ALA A 763 37.18 19.60 11.29
N MET A 764 37.04 20.08 12.52
CA MET A 764 37.87 21.10 13.17
C MET A 764 38.25 20.63 14.56
#